data_AF-A0A962RKZ6-F1
#
_entry.id   AF-A0A962RKZ6-F1
#
_cell.length_a   1.000
_cell.length_b   1.000
_cell.length_c   1.000
_cell.angle_alpha   90.00
_cell.angle_beta   90.00
_cell.angle_gamma   90.00
#
_symmetry.space_group_name_H-M   'P 1'
#
loop_
_entity.id
_entity.type
_entity.pdbx_description
1 polymer ?
#
loop_
_entity_poly.entity_id
_entity_poly.type
_entity_poly.pdbx_seq_one_letter_code
_entity_poly.pdbx_strand_id
1 'polypeptide(L)'
;MDTSALLIEVNLLGQRWHGVGDWPPSPFRLFQALVAGAYGGRWVAEDSEAKDDAFRWLETLAPPTIAAPPKCELSSVTHFVPNNDLDSVGGDPRRISELRVAKSLGAVWLESNEPILYLWTFEGANVEAERIAALAERLHTLGRGLDPAFARGMTLPASEARTRLLTYTGSVAHPRMRPEGGTVRCPTPGSLASLIRRQRAVTGRFLTERSGRKAVVSFRQPPKPQFRSVAYDRPPACVLYDLKPIDGSRPFRPSALANATRIARAVREVAAHRLSTHRTAETERFVIGRGAGSADVLRRVRIVPLPTIGHRHADPSIRRVLVQIPPDCPFKVADVDWALSGSELFDPETGETWGTTLVRSGDRRMLRHFGIDEEMRENGSQRYRRWQTVTPSVLPNTRQRDGASGDMRRSSEERAAGAVVQALRHAGVSAQASNVRLQREPFHTKGLRADAFDAGRFPVSRLHHLEVRFSEPVSGPLVIGDGRWLGLGLMRPVREAPPPLHVFVAKSPTTLDEGRARDLATALRRAVMARAEAVAGARLQTRERLPTYFTGHTPDGGPARSGQHEHLFFLAADTDLDGHVDRLIVVAPELADRSLRGMRAQRDPYRVWLDDACAELRVLRSNALGVIKLARIEPDQNDPILGRSRTWISSRPYRPTQHPKRSAETSAAIEADVALECRRRKLPEPNIHVLDLARGPRNGLRARVRLRFPLAVEGPIVLGAGSHLGDGLFIHEVAPPG
;
A
#
# COMPACT_ATOMS: atom_id res chain seq x y z
N MET A 1 29.70 -4.10 0.80
CA MET A 1 29.62 -4.36 2.25
C MET A 1 28.81 -5.62 2.41
N ASP A 2 29.34 -6.62 3.10
CA ASP A 2 28.63 -7.90 3.28
C ASP A 2 27.48 -7.70 4.27
N THR A 3 26.28 -8.04 3.81
CA THR A 3 25.07 -8.00 4.65
C THR A 3 24.99 -9.28 5.46
N SER A 4 24.94 -9.14 6.78
CA SER A 4 24.77 -10.24 7.73
C SER A 4 23.32 -10.33 8.18
N ALA A 5 22.99 -11.47 8.80
CA ALA A 5 21.67 -11.74 9.33
C ALA A 5 21.74 -12.39 10.72
N LEU A 6 20.83 -12.01 11.60
CA LEU A 6 20.51 -12.67 12.86
C LEU A 6 19.21 -13.44 12.66
N LEU A 7 19.29 -14.77 12.77
CA LEU A 7 18.16 -15.68 12.70
C LEU A 7 17.90 -16.28 14.08
N ILE A 8 16.67 -16.15 14.57
CA ILE A 8 16.20 -16.83 15.78
C ILE A 8 15.13 -17.84 15.37
N GLU A 9 15.41 -19.13 15.59
CA GLU A 9 14.49 -20.23 15.34
C GLU A 9 13.84 -20.65 16.66
N VAL A 10 12.53 -20.48 16.80
CA VAL A 10 11.78 -20.84 18.02
C VAL A 10 10.94 -22.08 17.80
N ASN A 11 11.18 -23.11 18.60
CA ASN A 11 10.43 -24.36 18.59
C ASN A 11 9.45 -24.38 19.76
N LEU A 12 8.16 -24.54 19.47
CA LEU A 12 7.13 -24.77 20.47
C LEU A 12 7.09 -26.26 20.80
N LEU A 13 6.94 -26.62 22.08
CA LEU A 13 6.83 -28.05 22.47
C LEU A 13 5.42 -28.63 22.18
N GLY A 14 4.45 -27.79 21.83
CA GLY A 14 3.10 -28.22 21.46
C GLY A 14 2.51 -27.37 20.34
N GLN A 15 1.52 -27.93 19.63
CA GLN A 15 0.85 -27.27 18.51
C GLN A 15 -0.23 -26.25 18.93
N ARG A 16 -0.61 -26.22 20.21
CA ARG A 16 -1.52 -25.22 20.75
C ARG A 16 -0.73 -24.02 21.25
N TRP A 17 -1.04 -22.85 20.72
CA TRP A 17 -0.40 -21.59 21.11
C TRP A 17 -1.42 -20.58 21.63
N HIS A 18 -1.17 -20.01 22.81
CA HIS A 18 -2.13 -19.16 23.54
C HIS A 18 -1.79 -17.65 23.51
N GLY A 19 -0.83 -17.24 22.68
CA GLY A 19 -0.44 -15.84 22.44
C GLY A 19 -1.41 -15.02 21.58
N VAL A 20 -2.72 -15.31 21.65
CA VAL A 20 -3.77 -14.74 20.78
C VAL A 20 -3.72 -13.20 20.72
N GLY A 21 -3.90 -12.66 19.50
CA GLY A 21 -3.94 -11.21 19.21
C GLY A 21 -2.62 -10.64 18.65
N ASP A 22 -1.54 -11.42 18.66
CA ASP A 22 -0.22 -11.03 18.14
C ASP A 22 0.26 -11.99 17.03
N TRP A 23 -0.55 -12.23 15.98
CA TRP A 23 -0.14 -13.11 14.87
C TRP A 23 0.19 -12.32 13.59
N PRO A 24 1.31 -12.60 12.89
CA PRO A 24 2.36 -13.58 13.20
C PRO A 24 3.01 -13.28 14.55
N PRO A 25 3.52 -14.30 15.29
CA PRO A 25 3.97 -14.18 16.67
C PRO A 25 4.83 -12.92 16.87
N SER A 26 4.31 -11.94 17.61
CA SER A 26 4.88 -10.59 17.70
C SER A 26 6.39 -10.58 18.00
N PRO A 27 7.20 -9.79 17.28
CA PRO A 27 8.62 -9.60 17.63
C PRO A 27 8.82 -9.06 19.04
N PHE A 28 7.91 -8.22 19.54
CA PHE A 28 7.96 -7.77 20.92
C PHE A 28 7.66 -8.90 21.92
N ARG A 29 6.79 -9.85 21.56
CA ARG A 29 6.56 -11.05 22.38
C ARG A 29 7.83 -11.90 22.47
N LEU A 30 8.53 -12.09 21.36
CA LEU A 30 9.85 -12.74 21.36
C LEU A 30 10.85 -11.95 22.21
N PHE A 31 10.94 -10.63 22.04
CA PHE A 31 11.83 -9.78 22.84
C PHE A 31 11.59 -9.95 24.35
N GLN A 32 10.33 -9.97 24.78
CA GLN A 32 9.97 -10.24 26.17
C GLN A 32 10.41 -11.62 26.64
N ALA A 33 10.25 -12.65 25.80
CA ALA A 33 10.67 -14.02 26.10
C ALA A 33 12.20 -14.14 26.21
N LEU A 34 12.94 -13.50 25.33
CA LEU A 34 14.41 -13.43 25.37
C LEU A 34 14.89 -12.74 26.65
N VAL A 35 14.30 -11.59 27.00
CA VAL A 35 14.64 -10.88 28.26
C VAL A 35 14.28 -11.75 29.48
N ALA A 36 13.13 -12.42 29.48
CA ALA A 36 12.77 -13.31 30.58
C ALA A 36 13.77 -14.47 30.74
N GLY A 37 14.22 -15.08 29.64
CA GLY A 37 15.25 -16.13 29.66
C GLY A 37 16.63 -15.61 30.06
N ALA A 38 17.01 -14.42 29.62
CA ALA A 38 18.33 -13.82 29.89
C ALA A 38 18.52 -13.33 31.33
N TYR A 39 17.44 -12.91 32.00
CA TYR A 39 17.46 -12.38 33.37
C TYR A 39 16.72 -13.29 34.36
N GLY A 40 16.25 -14.45 33.94
CA GLY A 40 15.52 -15.40 34.78
C GLY A 40 16.41 -16.47 35.42
N GLY A 41 15.94 -17.06 36.53
CA GLY A 41 16.60 -18.20 37.17
C GLY A 41 18.04 -17.91 37.58
N ARG A 42 18.96 -18.82 37.22
CA ARG A 42 20.39 -18.69 37.58
C ARG A 42 21.09 -17.48 36.95
N TRP A 43 20.54 -16.93 35.86
CA TRP A 43 21.17 -15.87 35.07
C TRP A 43 21.03 -14.47 35.68
N VAL A 44 20.27 -14.34 36.77
CA VAL A 44 20.17 -13.11 37.57
C VAL A 44 21.53 -12.68 38.14
N ALA A 45 22.40 -13.64 38.46
CA ALA A 45 23.70 -13.39 39.05
C ALA A 45 24.77 -12.91 38.03
N GLU A 46 24.53 -13.10 36.73
CA GLU A 46 25.44 -12.61 35.69
C GLU A 46 25.31 -11.09 35.52
N ASP A 47 26.45 -10.44 35.28
CA ASP A 47 26.53 -9.02 34.99
C ASP A 47 25.57 -8.61 33.85
N SER A 48 24.83 -7.54 34.09
CA SER A 48 23.78 -7.05 33.20
C SER A 48 24.31 -6.20 32.06
N GLU A 49 25.49 -5.58 32.16
CA GLU A 49 25.95 -4.59 31.17
C GLU A 49 26.01 -5.17 29.76
N ALA A 50 26.68 -6.31 29.61
CA ALA A 50 26.77 -7.06 28.36
C ALA A 50 25.41 -7.47 27.77
N LYS A 51 24.44 -7.83 28.63
CA LYS A 51 23.07 -8.22 28.21
C LYS A 51 22.27 -7.00 27.77
N ASP A 52 22.37 -5.93 28.55
CA ASP A 52 21.70 -4.65 28.31
C ASP A 52 22.09 -4.08 26.95
N ASP A 53 23.38 -4.05 26.62
CA ASP A 53 23.87 -3.51 25.35
C ASP A 53 23.40 -4.33 24.15
N ALA A 54 23.39 -5.66 24.27
CA ALA A 54 22.87 -6.54 23.22
C ALA A 54 21.37 -6.28 22.95
N PHE A 55 20.56 -6.14 24.00
CA PHE A 55 19.13 -5.84 23.86
C PHE A 55 18.87 -4.41 23.36
N ARG A 56 19.65 -3.42 23.80
CA ARG A 56 19.57 -2.03 23.29
C ARG A 56 19.93 -1.98 21.80
N TRP A 57 20.93 -2.75 21.36
CA TRP A 57 21.24 -2.89 19.94
C TRP A 57 20.06 -3.50 19.17
N LEU A 58 19.46 -4.59 19.66
CA LEU A 58 18.31 -5.23 19.00
C LEU A 58 17.10 -4.29 18.85
N GLU A 59 16.91 -3.34 19.78
CA GLU A 59 15.87 -2.30 19.68
C GLU A 59 16.07 -1.32 18.51
N THR A 60 17.30 -1.14 18.05
CA THR A 60 17.64 -0.21 16.95
C THR A 60 17.32 -0.79 15.58
N LEU A 61 17.23 -2.12 15.46
CA LEU A 61 17.05 -2.77 14.17
C LEU A 61 15.66 -2.50 13.57
N ALA A 62 15.58 -2.61 12.24
CA ALA A 62 14.30 -2.67 11.56
C ALA A 62 13.48 -3.89 12.04
N PRO A 63 12.13 -3.84 12.00
CA PRO A 63 11.31 -4.99 12.33
C PRO A 63 11.73 -6.23 11.50
N PRO A 64 11.72 -7.44 12.08
CA PRO A 64 12.22 -8.63 11.39
C PRO A 64 11.25 -9.13 10.31
N THR A 65 11.75 -9.95 9.38
CA THR A 65 10.89 -10.87 8.63
C THR A 65 10.56 -12.08 9.50
N ILE A 66 9.30 -12.56 9.49
CA ILE A 66 8.83 -13.65 10.35
C ILE A 66 8.32 -14.81 9.49
N ALA A 67 8.89 -16.00 9.62
CA ALA A 67 8.29 -17.21 9.07
C ALA A 67 7.53 -17.94 10.17
N ALA A 68 6.26 -18.30 9.92
CA ALA A 68 5.43 -18.98 10.91
C ALA A 68 4.62 -20.10 10.25
N PRO A 69 4.39 -21.23 10.95
CA PRO A 69 3.54 -22.31 10.48
C PRO A 69 2.13 -21.82 10.10
N PRO A 70 1.43 -22.50 9.17
CA PRO A 70 0.00 -22.28 8.98
C PRO A 70 -0.75 -22.54 10.29
N LYS A 71 -1.75 -21.71 10.58
CA LYS A 71 -2.58 -21.87 11.78
C LYS A 71 -4.06 -21.97 11.48
N CYS A 72 -4.82 -22.56 12.39
CA CYS A 72 -6.25 -22.38 12.50
C CYS A 72 -6.66 -21.85 13.88
N GLU A 73 -7.67 -20.98 13.89
CA GLU A 73 -8.25 -20.46 15.12
C GLU A 73 -9.09 -21.56 15.79
N LEU A 74 -8.83 -21.82 17.07
CA LEU A 74 -9.66 -22.72 17.86
C LEU A 74 -10.78 -21.92 18.54
N SER A 75 -11.89 -22.60 18.84
CA SER A 75 -12.97 -22.01 19.62
C SER A 75 -12.48 -21.55 20.98
N SER A 76 -12.81 -20.32 21.36
CA SER A 76 -12.47 -19.79 22.68
C SER A 76 -13.42 -20.32 23.74
N VAL A 77 -12.88 -20.67 24.91
CA VAL A 77 -13.67 -21.03 26.09
C VAL A 77 -13.69 -19.84 27.05
N THR A 78 -14.86 -19.48 27.57
CA THR A 78 -15.00 -18.41 28.57
C THR A 78 -15.14 -19.02 29.96
N HIS A 79 -14.19 -18.72 30.84
CA HIS A 79 -14.22 -19.11 32.24
C HIS A 79 -14.61 -17.92 33.10
N PHE A 80 -15.38 -18.16 34.16
CA PHE A 80 -15.71 -17.14 35.16
C PHE A 80 -14.80 -17.33 36.38
N VAL A 81 -13.79 -16.47 36.51
CA VAL A 81 -12.81 -16.56 37.59
C VAL A 81 -13.03 -15.44 38.61
N PRO A 82 -12.83 -15.71 39.91
CA PRO A 82 -12.81 -14.66 40.93
C PRO A 82 -11.87 -13.52 40.55
N ASN A 83 -12.37 -12.30 40.65
CA ASN A 83 -11.52 -11.12 40.66
C ASN A 83 -10.90 -11.00 42.06
N ASN A 84 -9.61 -10.66 42.14
CA ASN A 84 -8.90 -10.46 43.42
C ASN A 84 -9.30 -9.12 44.04
N ASP A 85 -10.59 -8.98 44.37
CA ASP A 85 -11.24 -7.76 44.85
C ASP A 85 -12.18 -8.10 46.03
N LEU A 86 -11.72 -8.96 46.93
CA LEU A 86 -12.48 -9.40 48.11
C LEU A 86 -12.94 -8.23 49.00
N ASP A 87 -12.22 -7.11 48.96
CA ASP A 87 -12.57 -5.89 49.70
C ASP A 87 -13.91 -5.31 49.25
N SER A 88 -14.27 -5.45 47.97
CA SER A 88 -15.58 -5.02 47.44
C SER A 88 -16.77 -5.83 47.98
N VAL A 89 -16.54 -6.99 48.60
CA VAL A 89 -17.55 -7.80 49.32
C VAL A 89 -17.28 -7.87 50.83
N GLY A 90 -16.52 -6.93 51.38
CA GLY A 90 -16.23 -6.85 52.82
C GLY A 90 -15.26 -7.92 53.32
N GLY A 91 -14.49 -8.55 52.44
CA GLY A 91 -13.45 -9.53 52.78
C GLY A 91 -13.97 -10.94 53.09
N ASP A 92 -15.26 -11.24 52.89
CA ASP A 92 -15.84 -12.56 53.18
C ASP A 92 -15.52 -13.57 52.05
N PRO A 93 -14.68 -14.60 52.29
CA PRO A 93 -14.31 -15.58 51.27
C PRO A 93 -15.49 -16.38 50.72
N ARG A 94 -16.61 -16.46 51.45
CA ARG A 94 -17.82 -17.18 51.01
C ARG A 94 -18.55 -16.46 49.87
N ARG A 95 -18.33 -15.15 49.73
CA ARG A 95 -18.98 -14.30 48.72
C ARG A 95 -18.15 -14.13 47.44
N ILE A 96 -17.04 -14.85 47.33
CA ILE A 96 -16.11 -14.76 46.19
C ILE A 96 -16.77 -15.11 44.84
N SER A 97 -17.88 -15.87 44.85
CA SER A 97 -18.69 -16.16 43.66
C SER A 97 -19.36 -14.93 43.06
N GLU A 98 -19.62 -13.88 43.85
CA GLU A 98 -20.24 -12.63 43.42
C GLU A 98 -19.27 -11.76 42.60
N LEU A 99 -17.96 -12.04 42.68
CA LEU A 99 -16.88 -11.26 42.05
C LEU A 99 -16.29 -11.95 40.82
N ARG A 100 -17.04 -12.83 40.17
CA ARG A 100 -16.55 -13.56 39.00
C ARG A 100 -16.54 -12.67 37.76
N VAL A 101 -15.37 -12.58 37.13
CA VAL A 101 -15.19 -11.88 35.86
C VAL A 101 -14.98 -12.93 34.75
N ALA A 102 -15.65 -12.71 33.62
CA ALA A 102 -15.48 -13.53 32.43
C ALA A 102 -14.06 -13.34 31.86
N LYS A 103 -13.33 -14.44 31.69
CA LYS A 103 -12.04 -14.50 30.99
C LYS A 103 -12.12 -15.50 29.87
N SER A 104 -12.03 -15.00 28.64
CA SER A 104 -11.95 -15.85 27.45
C SER A 104 -10.51 -16.32 27.20
N LEU A 105 -10.35 -17.63 27.08
CA LEU A 105 -9.13 -18.32 26.67
C LEU A 105 -9.34 -18.82 25.25
N GLY A 106 -8.67 -18.16 24.31
CA GLY A 106 -8.50 -18.64 22.95
C GLY A 106 -7.12 -19.27 22.77
N ALA A 107 -7.02 -20.17 21.81
CA ALA A 107 -5.76 -20.73 21.33
C ALA A 107 -5.80 -20.83 19.81
N VAL A 108 -4.63 -20.90 19.20
CA VAL A 108 -4.51 -21.30 17.79
C VAL A 108 -3.87 -22.68 17.73
N TRP A 109 -4.24 -23.44 16.72
CA TRP A 109 -3.61 -24.70 16.39
C TRP A 109 -2.66 -24.51 15.21
N LEU A 110 -1.42 -24.95 15.38
CA LEU A 110 -0.41 -24.92 14.33
C LEU A 110 -0.48 -26.22 13.53
N GLU A 111 -0.67 -26.11 12.22
CA GLU A 111 -0.85 -27.25 11.31
C GLU A 111 0.46 -28.02 11.04
N SER A 112 1.59 -27.53 11.57
CA SER A 112 2.89 -28.20 11.49
C SER A 112 3.77 -27.85 12.69
N ASN A 113 4.78 -28.70 12.95
CA ASN A 113 5.78 -28.51 14.00
C ASN A 113 7.00 -27.68 13.52
N GLU A 114 6.86 -26.91 12.45
CA GLU A 114 7.97 -26.09 11.97
C GLU A 114 8.29 -24.95 12.97
N PRO A 115 9.57 -24.60 13.13
CA PRO A 115 9.97 -23.53 14.02
C PRO A 115 9.49 -22.17 13.50
N ILE A 116 9.11 -21.28 14.41
CA ILE A 116 8.87 -19.88 14.07
C ILE A 116 10.23 -19.20 13.88
N LEU A 117 10.46 -18.63 12.70
CA LEU A 117 11.70 -17.97 12.35
C LEU A 117 11.57 -16.46 12.46
N TYR A 118 12.54 -15.79 13.09
CA TYR A 118 12.66 -14.34 13.11
C TYR A 118 14.00 -13.93 12.50
N LEU A 119 13.96 -13.12 11.45
CA LEU A 119 15.13 -12.71 10.69
C LEU A 119 15.32 -11.19 10.72
N TRP A 120 16.46 -10.75 11.26
CA TRP A 120 16.96 -9.38 11.13
C TRP A 120 18.16 -9.35 10.20
N THR A 121 18.25 -8.33 9.34
CA THR A 121 19.43 -8.07 8.50
C THR A 121 20.14 -6.82 8.99
N PHE A 122 21.47 -6.84 8.99
CA PHE A 122 22.33 -5.73 9.41
C PHE A 122 23.66 -5.73 8.62
N GLU A 123 24.42 -4.66 8.72
CA GLU A 123 25.68 -4.51 8.00
C GLU A 123 26.86 -5.05 8.81
N GLY A 124 27.73 -5.83 8.17
CA GLY A 124 28.98 -6.31 8.76
C GLY A 124 28.81 -7.36 9.86
N ALA A 125 29.92 -7.72 10.51
CA ALA A 125 29.92 -8.53 11.72
C ALA A 125 29.54 -7.67 12.94
N ASN A 126 28.81 -8.24 13.89
CA ASN A 126 28.32 -7.50 15.04
C ASN A 126 28.29 -8.41 16.27
N VAL A 127 29.03 -8.01 17.33
CA VAL A 127 29.18 -8.79 18.56
C VAL A 127 27.87 -8.89 19.32
N GLU A 128 27.04 -7.85 19.26
CA GLU A 128 25.73 -7.81 19.88
C GLU A 128 24.77 -8.82 19.24
N ALA A 129 24.87 -9.05 17.92
CA ALA A 129 24.12 -10.08 17.21
C ALA A 129 24.48 -11.49 17.70
N GLU A 130 25.77 -11.79 17.84
CA GLU A 130 26.26 -13.07 18.38
C GLU A 130 25.81 -13.27 19.84
N ARG A 131 25.82 -12.19 20.64
CA ARG A 131 25.32 -12.22 22.02
C ARG A 131 23.82 -12.48 22.07
N ILE A 132 23.01 -11.81 21.25
CA ILE A 132 21.57 -12.10 21.17
C ILE A 132 21.33 -13.55 20.73
N ALA A 133 22.12 -14.07 19.77
CA ALA A 133 22.02 -15.44 19.34
C ALA A 133 22.27 -16.43 20.50
N ALA A 134 23.31 -16.20 21.32
CA ALA A 134 23.59 -17.01 22.51
C ALA A 134 22.51 -16.85 23.60
N LEU A 135 22.01 -15.64 23.83
CA LEU A 135 20.93 -15.39 24.80
C LEU A 135 19.60 -16.05 24.39
N ALA A 136 19.37 -16.27 23.10
CA ALA A 136 18.17 -16.95 22.61
C ALA A 136 18.05 -18.40 23.11
N GLU A 137 19.17 -19.09 23.35
CA GLU A 137 19.17 -20.46 23.89
C GLU A 137 18.60 -20.55 25.31
N ARG A 138 18.46 -19.42 26.01
CA ARG A 138 17.89 -19.34 27.36
C ARG A 138 16.36 -19.19 27.35
N LEU A 139 15.74 -19.08 26.17
CA LEU A 139 14.29 -18.96 26.02
C LEU A 139 13.61 -20.26 26.45
N HIS A 140 12.60 -20.14 27.31
CA HIS A 140 11.83 -21.28 27.84
C HIS A 140 10.32 -21.21 27.52
N THR A 141 9.81 -20.08 27.03
CA THR A 141 8.38 -19.86 26.82
C THR A 141 8.16 -18.77 25.76
N LEU A 142 7.24 -18.98 24.82
CA LEU A 142 6.84 -17.96 23.83
C LEU A 142 5.31 -17.89 23.73
N GLY A 143 4.69 -16.94 24.44
CA GLY A 143 3.24 -16.74 24.45
C GLY A 143 2.71 -16.40 25.85
N ARG A 144 1.90 -17.29 26.41
CA ARG A 144 1.55 -17.35 27.84
C ARG A 144 2.42 -18.40 28.53
N GLY A 145 2.37 -18.47 29.87
CA GLY A 145 3.09 -19.50 30.64
C GLY A 145 2.72 -20.95 30.32
N LEU A 146 1.72 -21.18 29.46
CA LEU A 146 1.28 -22.48 28.96
C LEU A 146 1.92 -22.84 27.60
N ASP A 147 2.74 -21.96 27.04
CA ASP A 147 3.36 -22.11 25.72
C ASP A 147 4.87 -22.38 25.86
N PRO A 148 5.29 -23.55 26.36
CA PRO A 148 6.70 -23.88 26.50
C PRO A 148 7.39 -23.93 25.14
N ALA A 149 8.57 -23.35 25.08
CA ALA A 149 9.32 -23.18 23.85
C ALA A 149 10.82 -23.15 24.14
N PHE A 150 11.64 -23.49 23.14
CA PHE A 150 13.07 -23.24 23.17
C PHE A 150 13.49 -22.57 21.86
N ALA A 151 14.63 -21.88 21.86
CA ALA A 151 15.10 -21.20 20.66
C ALA A 151 16.58 -21.47 20.37
N ARG A 152 16.93 -21.36 19.09
CA ARG A 152 18.32 -21.35 18.61
C ARG A 152 18.58 -20.03 17.90
N GLY A 153 19.66 -19.35 18.27
CA GLY A 153 20.11 -18.14 17.60
C GLY A 153 21.30 -18.42 16.69
N MET A 154 21.35 -17.77 15.53
CA MET A 154 22.46 -17.90 14.58
C MET A 154 22.76 -16.56 13.91
N THR A 155 24.04 -16.28 13.68
CA THR A 155 24.51 -15.23 12.76
C THR A 155 24.99 -15.91 11.47
N LEU A 156 24.51 -15.43 10.32
CA LEU A 156 24.81 -16.02 9.01
C LEU A 156 24.77 -14.96 7.91
N PRO A 157 25.35 -15.23 6.72
CA PRO A 157 25.21 -14.34 5.57
C PRO A 157 23.74 -14.14 5.19
N ALA A 158 23.37 -12.91 4.81
CA ALA A 158 21.97 -12.59 4.49
C ALA A 158 21.41 -13.40 3.31
N SER A 159 22.25 -13.83 2.37
CA SER A 159 21.87 -14.69 1.26
C SER A 159 21.42 -16.08 1.73
N GLU A 160 22.17 -16.70 2.65
CA GLU A 160 21.81 -18.00 3.22
C GLU A 160 20.52 -17.92 4.04
N ALA A 161 20.36 -16.85 4.83
CA ALA A 161 19.15 -16.63 5.61
C ALA A 161 17.90 -16.44 4.72
N ARG A 162 18.05 -15.71 3.60
CA ARG A 162 16.99 -15.58 2.58
C ARG A 162 16.63 -16.93 1.97
N THR A 163 17.60 -17.78 1.66
CA THR A 163 17.34 -19.13 1.15
C THR A 163 16.49 -19.95 2.11
N ARG A 164 16.80 -19.91 3.42
CA ARG A 164 15.98 -20.60 4.43
C ARG A 164 14.53 -20.12 4.45
N LEU A 165 14.30 -18.80 4.35
CA LEU A 165 12.95 -18.24 4.26
C LEU A 165 12.22 -18.69 2.98
N LEU A 166 12.93 -18.77 1.85
CA LEU A 166 12.35 -19.21 0.57
C LEU A 166 11.97 -20.69 0.57
N THR A 167 12.68 -21.52 1.34
CA THR A 167 12.42 -22.96 1.47
C THR A 167 11.48 -23.31 2.61
N TYR A 168 11.14 -22.36 3.49
CA TYR A 168 10.24 -22.57 4.62
C TYR A 168 8.84 -22.94 4.13
N THR A 169 8.19 -23.94 4.73
CA THR A 169 6.94 -24.48 4.16
C THR A 169 5.69 -23.74 4.62
N GLY A 170 5.78 -22.97 5.70
CA GLY A 170 4.72 -22.07 6.16
C GLY A 170 4.73 -20.68 5.53
N SER A 171 4.04 -19.74 6.18
CA SER A 171 3.89 -18.37 5.67
C SER A 171 5.07 -17.49 6.08
N VAL A 172 5.57 -16.67 5.17
CA VAL A 172 6.55 -15.62 5.46
C VAL A 172 5.84 -14.27 5.51
N ALA A 173 6.05 -13.56 6.61
CA ALA A 173 5.46 -12.27 6.90
C ALA A 173 6.52 -11.17 6.88
N HIS A 174 6.26 -10.07 6.17
CA HIS A 174 7.21 -8.96 6.07
C HIS A 174 6.63 -7.68 6.66
N PRO A 175 7.47 -6.85 7.30
CA PRO A 175 7.02 -5.58 7.81
C PRO A 175 6.66 -4.63 6.66
N ARG A 176 5.52 -3.95 6.79
CA ARG A 176 5.09 -2.87 5.90
C ARG A 176 5.25 -1.52 6.59
N MET A 177 5.70 -0.54 5.83
CA MET A 177 5.81 0.86 6.28
C MET A 177 4.45 1.54 6.48
N ARG A 178 3.35 0.98 5.93
CA ARG A 178 2.00 1.56 6.01
C ARG A 178 1.04 0.73 6.88
N PRO A 179 0.21 1.35 7.73
CA PRO A 179 -0.65 0.68 8.69
C PRO A 179 -1.97 0.14 8.11
N GLU A 180 -1.97 -0.36 6.87
CA GLU A 180 -3.13 -1.02 6.28
C GLU A 180 -3.11 -2.51 6.63
N GLY A 181 -3.79 -2.89 7.72
CA GLY A 181 -3.92 -4.29 8.15
C GLY A 181 -3.75 -4.49 9.66
N GLY A 182 -3.73 -5.75 10.09
CA GLY A 182 -3.41 -6.11 11.48
C GLY A 182 -1.99 -5.64 11.83
N THR A 183 -1.86 -4.89 12.92
CA THR A 183 -0.54 -4.46 13.41
C THR A 183 -0.03 -5.42 14.47
N VAL A 184 1.26 -5.72 14.45
CA VAL A 184 1.95 -6.49 15.47
C VAL A 184 2.94 -5.61 16.23
N ARG A 185 3.17 -5.95 17.49
CA ARG A 185 4.04 -5.18 18.37
C ARG A 185 5.49 -5.54 18.08
N CYS A 186 6.35 -4.54 17.92
CA CYS A 186 7.79 -4.70 17.71
C CYS A 186 8.58 -3.91 18.76
N PRO A 187 9.79 -4.36 19.13
CA PRO A 187 10.68 -3.57 19.98
C PRO A 187 11.03 -2.24 19.32
N THR A 188 11.33 -1.27 20.18
CA THR A 188 11.72 0.11 19.85
C THR A 188 12.71 0.58 20.90
N PRO A 189 13.56 1.60 20.63
CA PRO A 189 14.44 2.15 21.66
C PRO A 189 13.68 2.49 22.95
N GLY A 190 14.12 1.92 24.08
CA GLY A 190 13.48 2.03 25.40
C GLY A 190 12.59 0.85 25.81
N SER A 191 12.40 -0.15 24.93
CA SER A 191 11.62 -1.36 25.23
C SER A 191 12.14 -2.11 26.45
N LEU A 192 13.44 -2.41 26.55
CA LEU A 192 14.13 -3.06 27.66
C LEU A 192 13.98 -2.24 28.94
N ALA A 193 14.28 -0.93 28.87
CA ALA A 193 14.15 -0.05 30.02
C ALA A 193 12.71 -0.04 30.57
N SER A 194 11.71 -0.11 29.68
CA SER A 194 10.30 -0.23 30.07
C SER A 194 10.00 -1.58 30.75
N LEU A 195 10.59 -2.69 30.27
CA LEU A 195 10.42 -4.02 30.86
C LEU A 195 11.09 -4.12 32.24
N ILE A 196 12.31 -3.59 32.40
CA ILE A 196 13.01 -3.52 33.68
C ILE A 196 12.19 -2.70 34.69
N ARG A 197 11.70 -1.53 34.30
CA ARG A 197 10.84 -0.67 35.16
C ARG A 197 9.56 -1.40 35.55
N ARG A 198 8.92 -2.07 34.59
CA ARG A 198 7.71 -2.85 34.82
C ARG A 198 7.98 -4.01 35.79
N GLN A 199 9.09 -4.73 35.65
CA GLN A 199 9.46 -5.83 36.54
C GLN A 199 9.68 -5.34 37.97
N ARG A 200 10.42 -4.23 38.17
CA ARG A 200 10.59 -3.60 39.49
C ARG A 200 9.26 -3.16 40.11
N ALA A 201 8.34 -2.65 39.30
CA ALA A 201 7.00 -2.30 39.77
C ALA A 201 6.15 -3.54 40.10
N VAL A 202 6.31 -4.66 39.38
CA VAL A 202 5.62 -5.93 39.67
C VAL A 202 6.08 -6.49 41.02
N THR A 203 7.37 -6.46 41.31
CA THR A 203 7.91 -6.95 42.60
C THR A 203 7.44 -6.12 43.80
N GLY A 204 7.14 -4.83 43.60
CA GLY A 204 6.61 -3.92 44.63
C GLY A 204 5.11 -3.63 44.53
N ARG A 205 4.33 -4.44 43.80
CA ARG A 205 2.91 -4.11 43.46
C ARG A 205 1.94 -4.21 44.63
N PHE A 206 2.33 -4.90 45.70
CA PHE A 206 1.56 -5.02 46.93
C PHE A 206 2.30 -4.26 48.02
N LEU A 207 1.74 -3.14 48.46
CA LEU A 207 2.29 -2.34 49.56
C LEU A 207 1.35 -2.46 50.76
N THR A 208 1.90 -2.85 51.89
CA THR A 208 1.15 -2.88 53.15
C THR A 208 1.33 -1.54 53.84
N GLU A 209 0.30 -0.70 53.81
CA GLU A 209 0.26 0.59 54.50
C GLU A 209 -0.55 0.44 55.81
N ARG A 210 -0.07 1.00 56.91
CA ARG A 210 -0.84 1.04 58.17
C ARG A 210 -1.80 2.22 58.13
N SER A 211 -3.10 1.95 58.15
CA SER A 211 -4.14 2.95 58.36
C SER A 211 -4.77 2.71 59.75
N GLY A 212 -4.29 3.44 60.75
CA GLY A 212 -4.65 3.22 62.16
C GLY A 212 -4.22 1.84 62.68
N ARG A 213 -5.15 1.08 63.31
CA ARG A 213 -4.89 -0.27 63.85
C ARG A 213 -4.94 -1.39 62.79
N LYS A 214 -5.26 -1.10 61.52
CA LYS A 214 -5.40 -2.10 60.45
C LYS A 214 -4.32 -1.92 59.38
N ALA A 215 -3.75 -3.03 58.93
CA ALA A 215 -2.89 -3.08 57.76
C ALA A 215 -3.77 -3.14 56.50
N VAL A 216 -3.61 -2.18 55.59
CA VAL A 216 -4.31 -2.13 54.29
C VAL A 216 -3.30 -2.48 53.21
N VAL A 217 -3.61 -3.47 52.38
CA VAL A 217 -2.77 -3.85 51.24
C VAL A 217 -3.23 -3.06 50.02
N SER A 218 -2.43 -2.10 49.55
CA SER A 218 -2.71 -1.37 48.32
C SER A 218 -2.10 -2.08 47.11
N PHE A 219 -2.89 -2.23 46.05
CA PHE A 219 -2.46 -2.80 44.78
C PHE A 219 -2.14 -1.69 43.78
N ARG A 220 -0.89 -1.63 43.30
CA ARG A 220 -0.47 -0.69 42.25
C ARG A 220 -0.29 -1.42 40.93
N GLN A 221 -1.02 -0.99 39.89
CA GLN A 221 -0.88 -1.56 38.56
C GLN A 221 0.49 -1.20 37.95
N PRO A 222 1.29 -2.20 37.51
CA PRO A 222 2.57 -1.94 36.87
C PRO A 222 2.42 -1.20 35.53
N PRO A 223 3.33 -0.27 35.18
CA PRO A 223 3.26 0.51 33.96
C PRO A 223 3.30 -0.37 32.71
N LYS A 224 2.57 0.02 31.66
CA LYS A 224 2.53 -0.73 30.40
C LYS A 224 3.91 -0.73 29.72
N PRO A 225 4.32 -1.84 29.08
CA PRO A 225 5.57 -1.90 28.35
C PRO A 225 5.53 -1.02 27.08
N GLN A 226 6.69 -0.51 26.68
CA GLN A 226 6.87 0.34 25.51
C GLN A 226 7.22 -0.50 24.28
N PHE A 227 6.48 -0.30 23.19
CA PHE A 227 6.65 -0.97 21.90
C PHE A 227 6.17 -0.05 20.78
N ARG A 228 6.53 -0.38 19.53
CA ARG A 228 5.94 0.22 18.32
C ARG A 228 5.00 -0.76 17.64
N SER A 229 3.92 -0.28 17.03
CA SER A 229 3.03 -1.09 16.21
C SER A 229 3.45 -1.04 14.74
N VAL A 230 3.63 -2.20 14.12
CA VAL A 230 4.10 -2.35 12.74
C VAL A 230 3.13 -3.26 11.99
N ALA A 231 2.71 -2.86 10.79
CA ALA A 231 1.88 -3.72 9.94
C ALA A 231 2.74 -4.82 9.32
N TYR A 232 2.20 -6.03 9.23
CA TYR A 232 2.86 -7.13 8.52
C TYR A 232 1.96 -7.65 7.41
N ASP A 233 2.54 -7.90 6.24
CA ASP A 233 1.84 -8.65 5.20
C ASP A 233 2.14 -10.14 5.28
N ARG A 234 1.16 -10.96 4.92
CA ARG A 234 1.29 -12.43 4.79
C ARG A 234 0.74 -12.83 3.42
N PRO A 235 1.47 -12.53 2.33
CA PRO A 235 0.98 -12.84 0.99
C PRO A 235 0.87 -14.36 0.79
N PRO A 236 -0.06 -14.82 -0.07
CA PRO A 236 -0.09 -16.23 -0.47
C PRO A 236 1.18 -16.61 -1.22
N ALA A 237 1.67 -17.83 -1.00
CA ALA A 237 2.74 -18.40 -1.82
C ALA A 237 2.25 -18.55 -3.27
N CYS A 238 3.12 -18.23 -4.23
CA CYS A 238 2.77 -18.15 -5.65
C CYS A 238 3.64 -19.12 -6.46
N VAL A 239 3.06 -20.23 -6.90
CA VAL A 239 3.72 -21.24 -7.75
C VAL A 239 3.24 -21.10 -9.18
N LEU A 240 4.16 -21.04 -10.14
CA LEU A 240 3.86 -20.82 -11.55
C LEU A 240 4.13 -22.09 -12.36
N TYR A 241 3.19 -22.47 -13.22
CA TYR A 241 3.32 -23.61 -14.13
C TYR A 241 3.17 -23.17 -15.58
N ASP A 242 4.03 -23.68 -16.45
CA ASP A 242 3.91 -23.59 -17.90
C ASP A 242 3.02 -24.73 -18.42
N LEU A 243 2.13 -24.41 -19.36
CA LEU A 243 1.35 -25.40 -20.11
C LEU A 243 2.19 -25.89 -21.29
N LYS A 244 2.65 -27.15 -21.23
CA LYS A 244 3.50 -27.75 -22.28
C LYS A 244 2.82 -28.95 -22.93
N PRO A 245 3.08 -29.21 -24.23
CA PRO A 245 2.63 -30.46 -24.83
C PRO A 245 3.45 -31.62 -24.26
N ILE A 246 2.83 -32.81 -24.14
CA ILE A 246 3.50 -34.00 -23.58
C ILE A 246 4.65 -34.49 -24.46
N ASP A 247 4.52 -34.35 -25.77
CA ASP A 247 5.54 -34.73 -26.74
C ASP A 247 6.77 -33.80 -26.75
N GLY A 248 6.74 -32.69 -26.01
CA GLY A 248 7.81 -31.69 -25.99
C GLY A 248 8.00 -30.95 -27.31
N SER A 249 7.09 -31.09 -28.28
CA SER A 249 7.22 -30.56 -29.64
C SER A 249 7.32 -29.03 -29.71
N ARG A 250 6.78 -28.33 -28.71
CA ARG A 250 6.71 -26.86 -28.64
C ARG A 250 6.99 -26.36 -27.23
N PRO A 251 7.50 -25.13 -27.07
CA PRO A 251 7.79 -24.56 -25.74
C PRO A 251 6.53 -24.37 -24.88
N PHE A 252 5.36 -24.19 -25.52
CA PHE A 252 4.06 -24.04 -24.87
C PHE A 252 2.96 -24.68 -25.71
N ARG A 253 1.89 -25.14 -25.03
CA ARG A 253 0.60 -25.51 -25.61
C ARG A 253 -0.44 -24.44 -25.24
N PRO A 254 -0.57 -23.37 -26.04
CA PRO A 254 -1.47 -22.26 -25.70
C PRO A 254 -2.93 -22.69 -25.75
N SER A 255 -3.73 -22.20 -24.81
CA SER A 255 -5.19 -22.37 -24.79
C SER A 255 -5.90 -21.03 -25.00
N ALA A 256 -7.04 -21.03 -25.68
CA ALA A 256 -7.80 -19.82 -25.96
C ALA A 256 -8.18 -19.08 -24.67
N LEU A 257 -8.18 -17.74 -24.71
CA LEU A 257 -8.52 -16.90 -23.56
C LEU A 257 -9.91 -17.22 -22.97
N ALA A 258 -10.87 -17.55 -23.85
CA ALA A 258 -12.23 -17.96 -23.47
C ALA A 258 -12.28 -19.20 -22.56
N ASN A 259 -11.26 -20.07 -22.62
CA ASN A 259 -11.19 -21.33 -21.87
C ASN A 259 -10.57 -21.18 -20.47
N ALA A 260 -10.44 -19.95 -19.94
CA ALA A 260 -9.89 -19.73 -18.59
C ALA A 260 -10.59 -20.60 -17.53
N THR A 261 -11.92 -20.70 -17.58
CA THR A 261 -12.71 -21.54 -16.67
C THR A 261 -12.39 -23.03 -16.79
N ARG A 262 -12.30 -23.55 -18.02
CA ARG A 262 -11.95 -24.95 -18.29
C ARG A 262 -10.56 -25.29 -17.73
N ILE A 263 -9.57 -24.44 -17.99
CA ILE A 263 -8.19 -24.66 -17.49
C ILE A 263 -8.14 -24.63 -15.97
N ALA A 264 -8.78 -23.64 -15.33
CA ALA A 264 -8.81 -23.54 -13.88
C ALA A 264 -9.47 -24.77 -13.24
N ARG A 265 -10.56 -25.28 -13.84
CA ARG A 265 -11.20 -26.53 -13.42
C ARG A 265 -10.27 -27.74 -13.59
N ALA A 266 -9.69 -27.95 -14.77
CA ALA A 266 -8.82 -29.11 -15.01
C ALA A 266 -7.63 -29.17 -14.05
N VAL A 267 -6.93 -28.04 -13.84
CA VAL A 267 -5.82 -27.97 -12.87
C VAL A 267 -6.31 -28.25 -11.44
N ARG A 268 -7.52 -27.77 -11.08
CA ARG A 268 -8.12 -28.05 -9.77
C ARG A 268 -8.40 -29.54 -9.57
N GLU A 269 -8.98 -30.19 -10.56
CA GLU A 269 -9.35 -31.60 -10.47
C GLU A 269 -8.11 -32.50 -10.46
N VAL A 270 -7.06 -32.16 -11.22
CA VAL A 270 -5.74 -32.82 -11.13
C VAL A 270 -5.17 -32.71 -9.72
N ALA A 271 -5.13 -31.50 -9.15
CA ALA A 271 -4.66 -31.30 -7.78
C ALA A 271 -5.53 -32.08 -6.78
N ALA A 272 -6.85 -32.01 -6.92
CA ALA A 272 -7.78 -32.65 -6.01
C ALA A 272 -7.68 -34.17 -6.07
N HIS A 273 -7.57 -34.75 -7.25
CA HIS A 273 -7.41 -36.19 -7.45
C HIS A 273 -6.17 -36.72 -6.72
N ARG A 274 -5.02 -36.06 -6.90
CA ARG A 274 -3.74 -36.49 -6.31
C ARG A 274 -3.64 -36.19 -4.81
N LEU A 275 -4.19 -35.07 -4.33
CA LEU A 275 -4.17 -34.73 -2.90
C LEU A 275 -5.17 -35.54 -2.07
N SER A 276 -6.27 -36.00 -2.69
CA SER A 276 -7.30 -36.78 -2.00
C SER A 276 -6.84 -38.18 -1.57
N THR A 277 -5.72 -38.68 -2.09
CA THR A 277 -5.16 -40.00 -1.73
C THR A 277 -4.93 -40.16 -0.22
N HIS A 278 -4.62 -39.07 0.48
CA HIS A 278 -4.35 -39.10 1.92
C HIS A 278 -5.15 -38.06 2.74
N ARG A 279 -5.78 -37.08 2.07
CA ARG A 279 -6.41 -35.91 2.73
C ARG A 279 -7.71 -35.49 2.05
N THR A 280 -8.64 -36.43 1.88
CA THR A 280 -9.87 -36.22 1.10
C THR A 280 -10.72 -35.07 1.65
N ALA A 281 -10.97 -35.02 2.96
CA ALA A 281 -11.81 -34.00 3.59
C ALA A 281 -11.21 -32.59 3.44
N GLU A 282 -9.90 -32.43 3.65
CA GLU A 282 -9.23 -31.15 3.46
C GLU A 282 -9.17 -30.76 1.98
N THR A 283 -9.03 -31.73 1.08
CA THR A 283 -9.01 -31.47 -0.37
C THR A 283 -10.36 -30.95 -0.85
N GLU A 284 -11.45 -31.60 -0.44
CA GLU A 284 -12.81 -31.13 -0.74
C GLU A 284 -13.02 -29.70 -0.25
N ARG A 285 -12.57 -29.39 0.98
CA ARG A 285 -12.79 -28.09 1.62
C ARG A 285 -11.89 -26.97 1.07
N PHE A 286 -10.59 -27.22 0.95
CA PHE A 286 -9.59 -26.18 0.69
C PHE A 286 -9.13 -26.09 -0.77
N VAL A 287 -9.28 -27.15 -1.56
CA VAL A 287 -8.96 -27.16 -3.00
C VAL A 287 -10.25 -27.01 -3.83
N ILE A 288 -11.21 -27.92 -3.65
CA ILE A 288 -12.47 -27.92 -4.42
C ILE A 288 -13.40 -26.79 -3.94
N GLY A 289 -13.51 -26.61 -2.62
CA GLY A 289 -14.43 -25.66 -1.99
C GLY A 289 -15.79 -26.21 -1.60
N ARG A 290 -15.95 -27.53 -1.55
CA ARG A 290 -17.16 -28.21 -1.06
C ARG A 290 -17.13 -28.22 0.48
N GLY A 291 -18.22 -27.79 1.12
CA GLY A 291 -18.29 -27.69 2.59
C GLY A 291 -17.45 -26.56 3.20
N ALA A 292 -16.89 -25.64 2.40
CA ALA A 292 -16.14 -24.50 2.88
C ALA A 292 -17.06 -23.36 3.35
N GLY A 293 -16.89 -22.91 4.60
CA GLY A 293 -17.59 -21.74 5.14
C GLY A 293 -16.85 -20.43 4.87
N SER A 294 -17.41 -19.30 5.32
CA SER A 294 -16.83 -17.96 5.13
C SER A 294 -15.40 -17.82 5.68
N ALA A 295 -15.10 -18.49 6.81
CA ALA A 295 -13.76 -18.49 7.41
C ALA A 295 -12.71 -19.25 6.58
N ASP A 296 -13.15 -20.24 5.79
CA ASP A 296 -12.25 -21.08 4.99
C ASP A 296 -11.80 -20.40 3.70
N VAL A 297 -12.57 -19.41 3.22
CA VAL A 297 -12.32 -18.69 1.95
C VAL A 297 -10.89 -18.16 1.88
N LEU A 298 -10.33 -17.68 3.00
CA LEU A 298 -8.97 -17.15 3.09
C LEU A 298 -7.87 -18.24 3.18
N ARG A 299 -8.25 -19.52 3.29
CA ARG A 299 -7.34 -20.68 3.39
C ARG A 299 -7.33 -21.54 2.12
N ARG A 300 -8.16 -21.19 1.12
CA ARG A 300 -8.36 -21.98 -0.10
C ARG A 300 -7.30 -21.72 -1.17
N VAL A 301 -6.82 -22.80 -1.80
CA VAL A 301 -5.94 -22.71 -2.98
C VAL A 301 -6.69 -22.03 -4.12
N ARG A 302 -6.04 -21.07 -4.78
CA ARG A 302 -6.60 -20.37 -5.94
C ARG A 302 -5.79 -20.67 -7.19
N ILE A 303 -6.48 -21.03 -8.25
CA ILE A 303 -5.88 -21.34 -9.55
C ILE A 303 -6.26 -20.23 -10.52
N VAL A 304 -5.24 -19.57 -11.06
CA VAL A 304 -5.36 -18.35 -11.87
C VAL A 304 -4.69 -18.60 -13.21
N PRO A 305 -5.44 -18.94 -14.26
CA PRO A 305 -4.92 -18.99 -15.63
C PRO A 305 -4.39 -17.61 -16.03
N LEU A 306 -3.15 -17.55 -16.51
CA LEU A 306 -2.47 -16.31 -16.85
C LEU A 306 -2.38 -16.14 -18.37
N PRO A 307 -3.18 -15.23 -18.96
CA PRO A 307 -3.06 -14.89 -20.36
C PRO A 307 -1.80 -14.09 -20.62
N THR A 308 -1.24 -14.24 -21.83
CA THR A 308 0.00 -13.54 -22.18
C THR A 308 -0.29 -12.07 -22.48
N ILE A 309 0.20 -11.18 -21.62
CA ILE A 309 0.03 -9.72 -21.73
C ILE A 309 1.38 -9.00 -21.58
N GLY A 310 1.41 -7.69 -21.86
CA GLY A 310 2.58 -6.84 -21.59
C GLY A 310 3.44 -6.49 -22.80
N HIS A 311 3.15 -7.05 -23.98
CA HIS A 311 3.80 -6.70 -25.24
C HIS A 311 2.75 -6.34 -26.31
N ARG A 312 3.03 -5.33 -27.15
CA ARG A 312 2.10 -4.87 -28.22
C ARG A 312 1.65 -5.99 -29.16
N HIS A 313 2.54 -6.94 -29.42
CA HIS A 313 2.28 -8.09 -30.30
C HIS A 313 1.83 -9.35 -29.57
N ALA A 314 1.70 -9.34 -28.23
CA ALA A 314 1.27 -10.52 -27.49
C ALA A 314 -0.13 -10.98 -27.90
N ASP A 315 -0.28 -12.29 -28.09
CA ASP A 315 -1.57 -12.98 -28.25
C ASP A 315 -2.03 -13.45 -26.86
N PRO A 316 -3.25 -13.08 -26.40
CA PRO A 316 -3.67 -13.28 -25.01
C PRO A 316 -4.09 -14.71 -24.69
N SER A 317 -3.70 -15.70 -25.50
CA SER A 317 -3.82 -17.09 -25.11
C SER A 317 -3.09 -17.40 -23.79
N ILE A 318 -3.63 -18.38 -23.10
CA ILE A 318 -3.19 -18.84 -21.79
C ILE A 318 -2.08 -19.85 -22.03
N ARG A 319 -0.89 -19.54 -21.52
CA ARG A 319 0.31 -20.39 -21.61
C ARG A 319 0.80 -20.84 -20.23
N ARG A 320 0.28 -20.19 -19.18
CA ARG A 320 0.75 -20.34 -17.80
C ARG A 320 -0.43 -20.35 -16.85
N VAL A 321 -0.26 -21.03 -15.72
CA VAL A 321 -1.22 -21.04 -14.61
C VAL A 321 -0.48 -20.69 -13.33
N LEU A 322 -0.97 -19.67 -12.62
CA LEU A 322 -0.50 -19.30 -11.30
C LEU A 322 -1.39 -19.98 -10.25
N VAL A 323 -0.75 -20.66 -9.31
CA VAL A 323 -1.41 -21.26 -8.15
C VAL A 323 -1.01 -20.47 -6.91
N GLN A 324 -2.01 -19.87 -6.25
CA GLN A 324 -1.85 -19.14 -5.00
C GLN A 324 -2.26 -20.03 -3.83
N ILE A 325 -1.36 -20.21 -2.88
CA ILE A 325 -1.56 -21.00 -1.67
C ILE A 325 -1.56 -20.03 -0.48
N PRO A 326 -2.73 -19.77 0.14
CA PRO A 326 -2.80 -18.82 1.24
C PRO A 326 -1.95 -19.21 2.44
N PRO A 327 -1.53 -18.25 3.27
CA PRO A 327 -0.61 -18.48 4.39
C PRO A 327 -1.13 -19.48 5.45
N ASP A 328 -2.45 -19.57 5.60
CA ASP A 328 -3.10 -20.45 6.57
C ASP A 328 -3.77 -21.67 5.88
N CYS A 329 -3.36 -22.00 4.65
CA CYS A 329 -3.79 -23.20 3.92
C CYS A 329 -3.22 -24.47 4.60
N PRO A 330 -4.02 -25.54 4.77
CA PRO A 330 -3.52 -26.80 5.34
C PRO A 330 -2.54 -27.59 4.45
N PHE A 331 -2.49 -27.31 3.15
CA PHE A 331 -1.57 -27.96 2.23
C PHE A 331 -0.28 -27.16 2.14
N LYS A 332 0.86 -27.86 2.24
CA LYS A 332 2.16 -27.23 2.03
C LYS A 332 2.34 -26.90 0.56
N VAL A 333 3.21 -25.91 0.28
CA VAL A 333 3.61 -25.58 -1.10
C VAL A 333 4.15 -26.82 -1.82
N ALA A 334 4.95 -27.64 -1.13
CA ALA A 334 5.50 -28.87 -1.67
C ALA A 334 4.43 -29.91 -2.02
N ASP A 335 3.36 -30.05 -1.23
CA ASP A 335 2.27 -31.00 -1.50
C ASP A 335 1.51 -30.61 -2.78
N VAL A 336 1.19 -29.31 -2.90
CA VAL A 336 0.52 -28.76 -4.08
C VAL A 336 1.42 -28.85 -5.32
N ASP A 337 2.72 -28.59 -5.15
CA ASP A 337 3.70 -28.74 -6.23
C ASP A 337 3.86 -30.19 -6.68
N TRP A 338 3.96 -31.13 -5.74
CA TRP A 338 3.96 -32.56 -6.06
C TRP A 338 2.72 -32.99 -6.84
N ALA A 339 1.54 -32.49 -6.45
CA ALA A 339 0.27 -32.83 -7.10
C ALA A 339 0.15 -32.26 -8.52
N LEU A 340 0.81 -31.15 -8.82
CA LEU A 340 0.65 -30.45 -10.10
C LEU A 340 1.83 -30.66 -11.05
N SER A 341 3.07 -30.66 -10.57
CA SER A 341 4.27 -30.80 -11.39
C SER A 341 4.30 -32.15 -12.11
N GLY A 342 4.44 -32.10 -13.44
CA GLY A 342 4.45 -33.25 -14.34
C GLY A 342 3.07 -33.84 -14.65
N SER A 343 2.00 -33.36 -14.00
CA SER A 343 0.66 -33.91 -14.19
C SER A 343 0.06 -33.52 -15.54
N GLU A 344 -0.60 -34.49 -16.19
CA GLU A 344 -1.40 -34.25 -17.39
C GLU A 344 -2.77 -33.66 -17.04
N LEU A 345 -3.20 -32.66 -17.80
CA LEU A 345 -4.54 -32.10 -17.73
C LEU A 345 -5.52 -33.00 -18.50
N PHE A 346 -6.68 -33.20 -17.90
CA PHE A 346 -7.78 -33.96 -18.49
C PHE A 346 -9.11 -33.22 -18.31
N ASP A 347 -10.09 -33.58 -19.13
CA ASP A 347 -11.46 -33.12 -18.94
C ASP A 347 -12.11 -33.93 -17.81
N PRO A 348 -12.56 -33.29 -16.72
CA PRO A 348 -13.10 -34.03 -15.59
C PRO A 348 -14.47 -34.67 -15.84
N GLU A 349 -15.18 -34.28 -16.90
CA GLU A 349 -16.49 -34.85 -17.23
C GLU A 349 -16.34 -36.08 -18.14
N THR A 350 -15.40 -36.06 -19.08
CA THR A 350 -15.18 -37.16 -20.04
C THR A 350 -14.02 -38.08 -19.69
N GLY A 351 -13.09 -37.63 -18.84
CA GLY A 351 -11.83 -38.32 -18.55
C GLY A 351 -10.79 -38.21 -19.68
N GLU A 352 -11.11 -37.51 -20.78
CA GLU A 352 -10.21 -37.38 -21.94
C GLU A 352 -9.01 -36.50 -21.61
N THR A 353 -7.81 -36.98 -21.93
CA THR A 353 -6.58 -36.22 -21.68
C THR A 353 -6.35 -35.16 -22.75
N TRP A 354 -5.82 -34.00 -22.34
CA TRP A 354 -5.63 -32.86 -23.25
C TRP A 354 -4.26 -32.86 -23.93
N GLY A 355 -3.41 -33.86 -23.70
CA GLY A 355 -2.02 -33.88 -24.16
C GLY A 355 -1.22 -32.67 -23.67
N THR A 356 -1.60 -32.12 -22.51
CA THR A 356 -1.02 -30.91 -21.90
C THR A 356 -0.54 -31.27 -20.51
N THR A 357 0.75 -31.07 -20.23
CA THR A 357 1.34 -31.26 -18.90
C THR A 357 1.69 -29.94 -18.24
N LEU A 358 1.63 -29.91 -16.91
CA LEU A 358 2.03 -28.78 -16.07
C LEU A 358 3.50 -28.91 -15.69
N VAL A 359 4.32 -27.93 -16.08
CA VAL A 359 5.75 -27.90 -15.72
C VAL A 359 6.04 -26.66 -14.88
N ARG A 360 6.64 -26.85 -13.70
CA ARG A 360 7.02 -25.74 -12.82
C ARG A 360 7.94 -24.75 -13.55
N SER A 361 7.58 -23.47 -13.53
CA SER A 361 8.30 -22.41 -14.23
C SER A 361 9.17 -21.60 -13.28
N GLY A 362 10.47 -21.48 -13.60
CA GLY A 362 11.38 -20.57 -12.92
C GLY A 362 11.30 -19.12 -13.41
N ASP A 363 10.76 -18.89 -14.61
CA ASP A 363 10.62 -17.54 -15.18
C ASP A 363 9.36 -16.83 -14.65
N ARG A 364 9.56 -16.05 -13.59
CA ARG A 364 8.49 -15.29 -12.91
C ARG A 364 8.28 -13.89 -13.51
N ARG A 365 9.05 -13.47 -14.52
CA ARG A 365 9.01 -12.09 -15.06
C ARG A 365 7.63 -11.66 -15.54
N MET A 366 6.82 -12.61 -16.00
CA MET A 366 5.46 -12.33 -16.47
C MET A 366 4.53 -11.84 -15.34
N LEU A 367 4.77 -12.24 -14.09
CA LEU A 367 3.93 -11.91 -12.94
C LEU A 367 3.89 -10.39 -12.64
N ARG A 368 4.93 -9.64 -13.05
CA ARG A 368 4.96 -8.17 -12.94
C ARG A 368 3.81 -7.50 -13.70
N HIS A 369 3.34 -8.12 -14.79
CA HIS A 369 2.22 -7.62 -15.59
C HIS A 369 0.86 -7.81 -14.90
N PHE A 370 0.83 -8.54 -13.79
CA PHE A 370 -0.32 -8.73 -12.91
C PHE A 370 -0.10 -8.10 -11.53
N GLY A 371 0.91 -7.24 -11.38
CA GLY A 371 1.20 -6.50 -10.16
C GLY A 371 1.90 -7.30 -9.06
N ILE A 372 2.42 -8.49 -9.37
CA ILE A 372 3.31 -9.27 -8.50
C ILE A 372 4.74 -8.93 -8.91
N ASP A 373 5.37 -8.04 -8.16
CA ASP A 373 6.72 -7.55 -8.40
C ASP A 373 7.48 -7.66 -7.08
N GLU A 374 8.35 -8.68 -6.98
CA GLU A 374 9.06 -9.03 -5.73
C GLU A 374 10.04 -7.92 -5.33
N GLU A 375 10.75 -7.32 -6.29
CA GLU A 375 11.66 -6.19 -6.06
C GLU A 375 10.91 -4.94 -5.56
N MET A 376 9.78 -4.59 -6.20
CA MET A 376 8.96 -3.47 -5.70
C MET A 376 8.34 -3.74 -4.33
N ARG A 377 8.07 -5.01 -4.00
CA ARG A 377 7.50 -5.40 -2.71
C ARG A 377 8.53 -5.27 -1.59
N GLU A 378 9.76 -5.73 -1.81
CA GLU A 378 10.88 -5.57 -0.87
C GLU A 378 11.17 -4.09 -0.60
N ASN A 379 11.08 -3.24 -1.63
CA ASN A 379 11.36 -1.80 -1.52
C ASN A 379 10.14 -0.94 -1.12
N GLY A 380 9.01 -1.55 -0.75
CA GLY A 380 7.78 -0.85 -0.33
C GLY A 380 7.20 0.15 -1.36
N SER A 381 7.59 0.04 -2.63
CA SER A 381 7.39 1.07 -3.66
C SER A 381 6.23 0.74 -4.62
N GLN A 382 5.22 0.01 -4.15
CA GLN A 382 4.14 -0.48 -5.01
C GLN A 382 3.15 0.64 -5.39
N ARG A 383 2.81 0.75 -6.69
CA ARG A 383 2.24 1.98 -7.29
C ARG A 383 0.93 1.82 -8.07
N TYR A 384 0.31 0.65 -8.07
CA TYR A 384 -0.84 0.41 -8.96
C TYR A 384 -2.16 0.86 -8.33
N ARG A 385 -2.63 2.03 -8.75
CA ARG A 385 -3.94 2.58 -8.33
C ARG A 385 -5.05 2.22 -9.30
N ARG A 386 -4.75 1.97 -10.57
CA ARG A 386 -5.77 1.61 -11.58
C ARG A 386 -5.58 0.19 -12.05
N TRP A 387 -6.69 -0.54 -12.09
CA TRP A 387 -6.75 -1.95 -12.44
C TRP A 387 -7.88 -2.20 -13.43
N GLN A 388 -7.62 -3.05 -14.41
CA GLN A 388 -8.59 -3.43 -15.44
C GLN A 388 -8.66 -4.95 -15.56
N THR A 389 -9.85 -5.52 -15.73
CA THR A 389 -10.01 -6.96 -15.91
C THR A 389 -9.44 -7.44 -17.25
N VAL A 390 -8.71 -8.55 -17.21
CA VAL A 390 -8.29 -9.32 -18.38
C VAL A 390 -9.27 -10.47 -18.64
N THR A 391 -9.75 -11.13 -17.58
CA THR A 391 -10.89 -12.06 -17.65
C THR A 391 -12.09 -11.43 -16.94
N PRO A 392 -13.32 -11.54 -17.47
CA PRO A 392 -14.48 -10.85 -16.92
C PRO A 392 -14.75 -11.28 -15.49
N SER A 393 -15.21 -10.36 -14.67
CA SER A 393 -15.63 -10.62 -13.29
C SER A 393 -17.09 -11.05 -13.26
N VAL A 394 -17.41 -12.01 -12.40
CA VAL A 394 -18.79 -12.43 -12.14
C VAL A 394 -19.34 -11.61 -10.98
N LEU A 395 -20.27 -10.72 -11.27
CA LEU A 395 -20.91 -9.86 -10.28
C LEU A 395 -22.35 -10.30 -10.00
N PRO A 396 -22.93 -9.99 -8.83
CA PRO A 396 -24.37 -10.11 -8.58
C PRO A 396 -25.18 -9.46 -9.72
N ASN A 397 -26.40 -9.96 -9.96
CA ASN A 397 -27.19 -9.62 -11.14
C ASN A 397 -27.57 -8.12 -11.15
N THR A 398 -26.88 -7.31 -11.94
CA THR A 398 -27.16 -5.89 -12.14
C THR A 398 -27.82 -5.69 -13.50
N ARG A 399 -29.04 -6.20 -13.68
CA ARG A 399 -29.77 -5.98 -14.94
C ARG A 399 -30.08 -4.48 -15.11
N GLN A 400 -29.49 -3.88 -16.15
CA GLN A 400 -30.01 -2.65 -16.76
C GLN A 400 -31.25 -3.03 -17.59
N ARG A 401 -32.35 -2.30 -17.43
CA ARG A 401 -33.45 -2.33 -18.41
C ARG A 401 -33.15 -1.28 -19.48
N ASP A 402 -33.21 -1.67 -20.75
CA ASP A 402 -33.14 -0.73 -21.86
C ASP A 402 -34.33 0.25 -21.78
N GLY A 403 -34.08 1.53 -22.05
CA GLY A 403 -35.09 2.60 -21.95
C GLY A 403 -35.19 3.32 -20.59
N ALA A 404 -34.23 3.12 -19.68
CA ALA A 404 -34.24 3.73 -18.34
C ALA A 404 -34.01 5.27 -18.34
N SER A 405 -34.89 6.00 -17.63
CA SER A 405 -34.73 7.40 -17.19
C SER A 405 -33.40 7.65 -16.47
N GLY A 406 -32.92 8.90 -16.43
CA GLY A 406 -31.64 9.30 -15.82
C GLY A 406 -31.44 8.80 -14.38
N ASP A 407 -32.49 8.83 -13.56
CA ASP A 407 -32.44 8.37 -12.16
C ASP A 407 -32.32 6.84 -12.03
N MET A 408 -32.94 6.10 -12.94
CA MET A 408 -32.80 4.64 -13.00
C MET A 408 -31.40 4.23 -13.47
N ARG A 409 -30.75 5.03 -14.33
CA ARG A 409 -29.34 4.82 -14.73
C ARG A 409 -28.41 5.02 -13.54
N ARG A 410 -28.54 6.14 -12.82
CA ARG A 410 -27.75 6.44 -11.60
C ARG A 410 -27.89 5.34 -10.55
N SER A 411 -29.13 4.91 -10.26
CA SER A 411 -29.40 3.85 -9.28
C SER A 411 -28.86 2.47 -9.70
N SER A 412 -28.71 2.21 -11.00
CA SER A 412 -28.09 0.98 -11.50
C SER A 412 -26.57 1.03 -11.40
N GLU A 413 -25.97 2.17 -11.70
CA GLU A 413 -24.52 2.41 -11.57
C GLU A 413 -24.08 2.33 -10.11
N GLU A 414 -24.85 2.91 -9.18
CA GLU A 414 -24.60 2.81 -7.73
C GLU A 414 -24.65 1.37 -7.22
N ARG A 415 -25.65 0.58 -7.64
CA ARG A 415 -25.74 -0.85 -7.29
C ARG A 415 -24.56 -1.66 -7.86
N ALA A 416 -24.14 -1.36 -9.08
CA ALA A 416 -22.99 -2.00 -9.70
C ALA A 416 -21.67 -1.65 -8.98
N ALA A 417 -21.49 -0.38 -8.61
CA ALA A 417 -20.35 0.06 -7.79
C ALA A 417 -20.36 -0.63 -6.41
N GLY A 418 -21.51 -0.72 -5.75
CA GLY A 418 -21.67 -1.43 -4.48
C GLY A 418 -21.31 -2.92 -4.58
N ALA A 419 -21.72 -3.58 -5.66
CA ALA A 419 -21.36 -4.97 -5.95
C ALA A 419 -19.86 -5.17 -6.16
N VAL A 420 -19.18 -4.22 -6.84
CA VAL A 420 -17.72 -4.24 -7.01
C VAL A 420 -17.01 -4.03 -5.68
N VAL A 421 -17.47 -3.08 -4.85
CA VAL A 421 -16.91 -2.86 -3.50
C VAL A 421 -17.06 -4.11 -2.63
N GLN A 422 -18.21 -4.79 -2.68
CA GLN A 422 -18.40 -6.05 -1.99
C GLN A 422 -17.46 -7.15 -2.51
N ALA A 423 -17.28 -7.24 -3.84
CA ALA A 423 -16.35 -8.18 -4.46
C ALA A 423 -14.89 -7.92 -4.05
N LEU A 424 -14.49 -6.65 -3.91
CA LEU A 424 -13.17 -6.24 -3.41
C LEU A 424 -12.97 -6.66 -1.95
N ARG A 425 -13.97 -6.46 -1.09
CA ARG A 425 -13.94 -6.95 0.30
C ARG A 425 -13.79 -8.46 0.37
N HIS A 426 -14.54 -9.20 -0.45
CA HIS A 426 -14.43 -10.66 -0.54
C HIS A 426 -13.07 -11.15 -1.08
N ALA A 427 -12.33 -10.28 -1.78
CA ALA A 427 -10.96 -10.55 -2.23
C ALA A 427 -9.89 -10.13 -1.21
N GLY A 428 -10.28 -9.55 -0.07
CA GLY A 428 -9.36 -9.07 0.98
C GLY A 428 -8.73 -7.70 0.67
N VAL A 429 -9.30 -6.91 -0.24
CA VAL A 429 -8.82 -5.57 -0.58
C VAL A 429 -9.50 -4.54 0.31
N SER A 430 -8.72 -3.87 1.16
CA SER A 430 -9.18 -2.80 2.06
C SER A 430 -9.12 -1.40 1.43
N ALA A 431 -8.31 -1.22 0.38
CA ALA A 431 -8.17 0.07 -0.30
C ALA A 431 -9.51 0.54 -0.87
N GLN A 432 -9.82 1.83 -0.67
CA GLN A 432 -11.08 2.40 -1.13
C GLN A 432 -11.06 2.61 -2.65
N ALA A 433 -12.09 2.12 -3.33
CA ALA A 433 -12.30 2.40 -4.75
C ALA A 433 -12.80 3.84 -4.91
N SER A 434 -12.04 4.68 -5.63
CA SER A 434 -12.43 6.06 -5.97
C SER A 434 -13.27 6.14 -7.24
N ASN A 435 -13.09 5.20 -8.17
CA ASN A 435 -13.85 5.12 -9.40
C ASN A 435 -14.03 3.66 -9.84
N VAL A 436 -15.22 3.33 -10.35
CA VAL A 436 -15.55 2.00 -10.88
C VAL A 436 -16.27 2.17 -12.22
N ARG A 437 -15.81 1.46 -13.25
CA ARG A 437 -16.46 1.40 -14.57
C ARG A 437 -16.72 -0.05 -14.96
N LEU A 438 -17.91 -0.30 -15.52
CA LEU A 438 -18.37 -1.61 -15.98
C LEU A 438 -18.70 -1.57 -17.47
N GLN A 439 -18.35 -2.62 -18.21
CA GLN A 439 -18.71 -2.79 -19.62
C GLN A 439 -18.68 -4.27 -20.04
N ARG A 440 -19.27 -4.60 -21.20
CA ARG A 440 -19.19 -5.96 -21.78
C ARG A 440 -17.94 -6.12 -22.65
N GLU A 441 -17.49 -5.05 -23.25
CA GLU A 441 -16.32 -4.98 -24.10
C GLU A 441 -15.04 -4.99 -23.26
N PRO A 442 -13.94 -5.58 -23.76
CA PRO A 442 -12.67 -5.56 -23.05
C PRO A 442 -12.08 -4.15 -23.01
N PHE A 443 -11.26 -3.87 -21.98
CA PHE A 443 -10.48 -2.62 -21.91
C PHE A 443 -9.22 -2.62 -22.80
N HIS A 444 -8.99 -3.70 -23.54
CA HIS A 444 -7.79 -3.93 -24.32
C HIS A 444 -8.14 -4.40 -25.72
N THR A 445 -7.39 -3.91 -26.71
CA THR A 445 -7.62 -4.16 -28.14
C THR A 445 -7.65 -5.64 -28.52
N LYS A 446 -6.93 -6.49 -27.77
CA LYS A 446 -6.87 -7.94 -28.00
C LYS A 446 -7.73 -8.75 -27.03
N GLY A 447 -8.47 -8.12 -26.12
CA GLY A 447 -9.35 -8.85 -25.22
C GLY A 447 -10.56 -9.44 -25.96
N LEU A 448 -11.30 -10.30 -25.27
CA LEU A 448 -12.59 -10.82 -25.76
C LEU A 448 -13.73 -10.11 -25.02
N ARG A 449 -14.91 -10.05 -25.63
CA ARG A 449 -16.12 -9.60 -24.92
C ARG A 449 -16.45 -10.58 -23.79
N ALA A 450 -17.07 -10.07 -22.74
CA ALA A 450 -17.37 -10.84 -21.53
C ALA A 450 -18.25 -12.06 -21.79
N ASP A 451 -19.12 -12.03 -22.80
CA ASP A 451 -20.02 -13.10 -23.21
C ASP A 451 -19.35 -14.21 -24.03
N ALA A 452 -18.12 -14.00 -24.50
CA ALA A 452 -17.35 -15.01 -25.21
C ALA A 452 -16.58 -15.96 -24.27
N PHE A 453 -16.53 -15.69 -22.97
CA PHE A 453 -15.87 -16.54 -21.99
C PHE A 453 -16.79 -17.67 -21.54
N ASP A 454 -16.20 -18.83 -21.24
CA ASP A 454 -16.90 -19.89 -20.51
C ASP A 454 -17.30 -19.39 -19.12
N ALA A 455 -18.60 -19.15 -18.94
CA ALA A 455 -19.17 -18.68 -17.68
C ALA A 455 -19.25 -19.77 -16.60
N GLY A 456 -18.95 -21.03 -16.95
CA GLY A 456 -19.07 -22.19 -16.09
C GLY A 456 -20.51 -22.32 -15.57
N ARG A 457 -20.65 -22.31 -14.24
CA ARG A 457 -21.96 -22.40 -13.56
C ARG A 457 -22.74 -21.08 -13.50
N PHE A 458 -22.18 -19.98 -14.00
CA PHE A 458 -22.80 -18.66 -13.88
C PHE A 458 -23.51 -18.28 -15.18
N PRO A 459 -24.62 -17.52 -15.10
CA PRO A 459 -25.24 -16.98 -16.31
C PRO A 459 -24.34 -15.91 -16.95
N VAL A 460 -24.23 -15.94 -18.27
CA VAL A 460 -23.41 -15.00 -19.07
C VAL A 460 -23.77 -13.53 -18.79
N SER A 461 -25.03 -13.26 -18.45
CA SER A 461 -25.52 -11.93 -18.07
C SER A 461 -24.82 -11.34 -16.84
N ARG A 462 -24.11 -12.13 -16.02
CA ARG A 462 -23.37 -11.66 -14.84
C ARG A 462 -21.89 -11.36 -15.10
N LEU A 463 -21.38 -11.63 -16.30
CA LEU A 463 -19.97 -11.43 -16.65
C LEU A 463 -19.74 -10.00 -17.15
N HIS A 464 -18.92 -9.23 -16.44
CA HIS A 464 -18.59 -7.86 -16.81
C HIS A 464 -17.08 -7.61 -16.77
N HIS A 465 -16.58 -6.82 -17.71
CA HIS A 465 -15.27 -6.21 -17.55
C HIS A 465 -15.35 -5.05 -16.57
N LEU A 466 -14.36 -4.94 -15.70
CA LEU A 466 -14.26 -3.95 -14.64
C LEU A 466 -13.00 -3.13 -14.78
N GLU A 467 -13.12 -1.83 -14.58
CA GLU A 467 -12.02 -0.94 -14.28
C GLU A 467 -12.25 -0.36 -12.87
N VAL A 468 -11.22 -0.40 -12.05
CA VAL A 468 -11.26 0.14 -10.68
C VAL A 468 -10.04 1.05 -10.47
N ARG A 469 -10.28 2.25 -9.96
CA ARG A 469 -9.26 3.17 -9.45
C ARG A 469 -9.33 3.19 -7.92
N PHE A 470 -8.19 3.10 -7.25
CA PHE A 470 -8.06 3.08 -5.80
C PHE A 470 -7.45 4.39 -5.28
N SER A 471 -7.94 4.82 -4.11
CA SER A 471 -7.40 5.97 -3.36
C SER A 471 -5.99 5.74 -2.81
N GLU A 472 -5.54 4.49 -2.77
CA GLU A 472 -4.23 4.03 -2.32
C GLU A 472 -3.70 2.93 -3.28
N PRO A 473 -2.38 2.76 -3.44
CA PRO A 473 -1.83 1.72 -4.30
C PRO A 473 -2.17 0.31 -3.80
N VAL A 474 -2.57 -0.58 -4.70
CA VAL A 474 -2.90 -1.99 -4.40
C VAL A 474 -1.88 -2.93 -5.05
N SER A 475 -1.53 -4.01 -4.34
CA SER A 475 -0.63 -5.08 -4.82
C SER A 475 -1.40 -6.15 -5.60
N GLY A 476 -0.73 -6.75 -6.59
CA GLY A 476 -1.27 -7.91 -7.29
C GLY A 476 -0.99 -9.26 -6.62
N PRO A 477 -1.56 -10.35 -7.16
CA PRO A 477 -2.53 -10.34 -8.25
C PRO A 477 -3.93 -9.99 -7.72
N LEU A 478 -4.66 -9.16 -8.46
CA LEU A 478 -6.03 -8.80 -8.12
C LEU A 478 -6.99 -9.70 -8.90
N VAL A 479 -7.77 -10.52 -8.18
CA VAL A 479 -8.80 -11.40 -8.74
C VAL A 479 -10.08 -11.24 -7.94
N ILE A 480 -11.13 -10.73 -8.57
CA ILE A 480 -12.36 -10.32 -7.88
C ILE A 480 -13.61 -10.98 -8.48
N GLY A 481 -14.72 -10.91 -7.74
CA GLY A 481 -16.01 -11.48 -8.15
C GLY A 481 -16.19 -12.95 -7.74
N ASP A 482 -17.36 -13.50 -8.03
CA ASP A 482 -17.74 -14.88 -7.64
C ASP A 482 -16.99 -15.94 -8.46
N GLY A 483 -16.55 -15.56 -9.65
CA GLY A 483 -15.76 -16.38 -10.57
C GLY A 483 -14.27 -16.50 -10.22
N ARG A 484 -13.81 -15.84 -9.14
CA ARG A 484 -12.38 -15.85 -8.71
C ARG A 484 -11.79 -17.24 -8.42
N TRP A 485 -12.64 -18.24 -8.25
CA TRP A 485 -12.27 -19.65 -8.02
C TRP A 485 -12.31 -20.51 -9.30
N LEU A 486 -12.70 -19.92 -10.42
CA LEU A 486 -12.89 -20.56 -11.71
C LEU A 486 -12.10 -19.84 -12.82
N GLY A 487 -11.01 -19.15 -12.48
CA GLY A 487 -10.18 -18.45 -13.48
C GLY A 487 -10.78 -17.17 -14.07
N LEU A 488 -11.90 -16.68 -13.52
CA LEU A 488 -12.55 -15.43 -13.92
C LEU A 488 -12.20 -14.28 -12.96
N GLY A 489 -12.36 -13.04 -13.42
CA GLY A 489 -12.15 -11.82 -12.64
C GLY A 489 -10.70 -11.40 -12.44
N LEU A 490 -9.76 -11.97 -13.20
CA LEU A 490 -8.34 -11.59 -13.16
C LEU A 490 -8.18 -10.16 -13.67
N MET A 491 -7.48 -9.34 -12.91
CA MET A 491 -7.17 -7.95 -13.26
C MET A 491 -5.68 -7.76 -13.50
N ARG A 492 -5.36 -6.84 -14.42
CA ARG A 492 -4.01 -6.33 -14.61
C ARG A 492 -3.93 -4.87 -14.12
N PRO A 493 -2.80 -4.45 -13.55
CA PRO A 493 -2.57 -3.05 -13.28
C PRO A 493 -2.43 -2.28 -14.59
N VAL A 494 -2.95 -1.06 -14.58
CA VAL A 494 -2.67 -0.05 -15.60
C VAL A 494 -1.55 0.81 -15.05
N ARG A 495 -0.39 0.80 -15.72
CA ARG A 495 0.67 1.77 -15.47
C ARG A 495 0.16 3.12 -15.94
N GLU A 496 -0.38 3.90 -15.00
CA GLU A 496 -0.65 5.30 -15.26
C GLU A 496 0.71 6.01 -15.40
N ALA A 497 0.82 6.90 -16.39
CA ALA A 497 1.90 7.87 -16.35
C ALA A 497 1.81 8.60 -15.00
N PRO A 498 2.93 8.80 -14.30
CA PRO A 498 2.92 9.52 -13.03
C PRO A 498 2.21 10.87 -13.20
N PRO A 499 1.33 11.27 -12.25
CA PRO A 499 0.50 12.44 -12.44
C PRO A 499 1.40 13.67 -12.60
N PRO A 500 1.19 14.48 -13.65
CA PRO A 500 1.95 15.71 -13.85
C PRO A 500 1.52 16.84 -12.90
N LEU A 501 0.63 16.56 -11.94
CA LEU A 501 -0.04 17.53 -11.09
C LEU A 501 -0.39 16.93 -9.73
N HIS A 502 -0.18 17.69 -8.66
CA HIS A 502 -0.63 17.34 -7.30
C HIS A 502 -1.40 18.51 -6.68
N VAL A 503 -2.67 18.28 -6.31
CA VAL A 503 -3.56 19.29 -5.74
C VAL A 503 -3.87 18.92 -4.29
N PHE A 504 -3.76 19.89 -3.39
CA PHE A 504 -4.03 19.77 -1.97
C PHE A 504 -5.02 20.83 -1.51
N VAL A 505 -6.04 20.44 -0.75
CA VAL A 505 -6.90 21.36 -0.01
C VAL A 505 -6.24 21.66 1.32
N ALA A 506 -6.14 22.94 1.65
CA ALA A 506 -5.62 23.40 2.92
C ALA A 506 -6.74 23.43 3.98
N LYS A 507 -6.63 22.56 4.99
CA LYS A 507 -7.52 22.57 6.16
C LYS A 507 -6.78 23.22 7.32
N SER A 508 -7.04 24.50 7.56
CA SER A 508 -6.45 25.28 8.64
C SER A 508 -7.54 25.76 9.62
N PRO A 509 -7.29 25.77 10.94
CA PRO A 509 -8.17 26.44 11.91
C PRO A 509 -8.10 27.98 11.83
N THR A 510 -7.13 28.53 11.09
CA THR A 510 -6.97 29.97 10.80
C THR A 510 -7.18 30.24 9.30
N THR A 511 -7.81 31.37 8.97
CA THR A 511 -8.00 31.84 7.59
C THR A 511 -6.64 32.06 6.91
N LEU A 512 -6.50 31.54 5.68
CA LEU A 512 -5.27 31.64 4.90
C LEU A 512 -5.38 32.82 3.94
N ASP A 513 -5.10 34.02 4.44
CA ASP A 513 -5.12 35.25 3.65
C ASP A 513 -4.35 35.12 2.32
N GLU A 514 -5.02 35.49 1.23
CA GLU A 514 -4.46 35.55 -0.12
C GLU A 514 -3.14 36.35 -0.15
N GLY A 515 -3.00 37.41 0.65
CA GLY A 515 -1.78 38.22 0.74
C GLY A 515 -0.50 37.44 1.09
N ARG A 516 -0.62 36.26 1.73
CA ARG A 516 0.50 35.41 2.16
C ARG A 516 0.78 34.21 1.25
N ALA A 517 0.13 34.14 0.11
CA ALA A 517 0.22 32.94 -0.71
C ALA A 517 1.59 32.66 -1.32
N ARG A 518 2.40 33.69 -1.54
CA ARG A 518 3.80 33.50 -1.95
C ARG A 518 4.58 32.76 -0.86
N ASP A 519 4.30 33.04 0.41
CA ASP A 519 4.91 32.35 1.54
C ASP A 519 4.43 30.91 1.61
N LEU A 520 3.15 30.65 1.35
CA LEU A 520 2.57 29.30 1.25
C LEU A 520 3.20 28.50 0.10
N ALA A 521 3.30 29.06 -1.11
CA ALA A 521 3.94 28.44 -2.25
C ALA A 521 5.43 28.15 -1.96
N THR A 522 6.12 29.08 -1.28
CA THR A 522 7.53 28.90 -0.88
C THR A 522 7.69 27.79 0.16
N ALA A 523 6.79 27.73 1.15
CA ALA A 523 6.76 26.66 2.13
C ALA A 523 6.49 25.30 1.46
N LEU A 524 5.52 25.24 0.54
CA LEU A 524 5.21 24.05 -0.23
C LEU A 524 6.41 23.56 -1.03
N ARG A 525 7.11 24.48 -1.72
CA ARG A 525 8.35 24.19 -2.43
C ARG A 525 9.40 23.56 -1.52
N ARG A 526 9.66 24.16 -0.36
CA ARG A 526 10.64 23.63 0.62
C ARG A 526 10.24 22.24 1.13
N ALA A 527 8.97 22.03 1.45
CA ALA A 527 8.46 20.75 1.92
C ALA A 527 8.61 19.64 0.86
N VAL A 528 8.26 19.94 -0.40
CA VAL A 528 8.38 18.99 -1.51
C VAL A 528 9.85 18.64 -1.79
N MET A 529 10.76 19.63 -1.78
CA MET A 529 12.20 19.37 -1.95
C MET A 529 12.76 18.49 -0.83
N ALA A 530 12.47 18.81 0.44
CA ALA A 530 12.94 18.02 1.58
C ALA A 530 12.41 16.57 1.52
N ARG A 531 11.16 16.39 1.06
CA ARG A 531 10.58 15.07 0.83
C ARG A 531 11.23 14.35 -0.34
N ALA A 532 11.50 15.03 -1.44
CA ALA A 532 12.21 14.46 -2.58
C ALA A 532 13.62 13.97 -2.19
N GLU A 533 14.35 14.75 -1.39
CA GLU A 533 15.65 14.35 -0.82
C GLU A 533 15.53 13.11 0.06
N ALA A 534 14.53 13.06 0.95
CA ALA A 534 14.31 11.90 1.81
C ALA A 534 14.00 10.62 1.01
N VAL A 535 13.18 10.74 -0.05
CA VAL A 535 12.87 9.63 -0.96
C VAL A 535 14.10 9.16 -1.72
N ALA A 536 15.00 10.06 -2.12
CA ALA A 536 16.25 9.70 -2.79
C ALA A 536 17.26 9.05 -1.85
N GLY A 537 17.44 9.59 -0.63
CA GLY A 537 18.35 9.02 0.37
C GLY A 537 17.99 7.58 0.74
N ALA A 538 16.70 7.25 0.79
CA ALA A 538 16.21 5.88 1.00
C ALA A 538 16.46 4.94 -0.20
N ARG A 539 16.67 5.48 -1.40
CA ARG A 539 16.72 4.72 -2.66
C ARG A 539 18.15 4.54 -3.21
N LEU A 540 19.05 5.48 -2.93
CA LEU A 540 20.37 5.57 -3.55
C LEU A 540 21.52 5.36 -2.57
N GLN A 541 21.28 5.27 -1.25
CA GLN A 541 22.31 5.17 -0.21
C GLN A 541 23.43 6.24 -0.30
N THR A 542 23.21 7.29 -1.09
CA THR A 542 24.14 8.40 -1.34
C THR A 542 23.41 9.74 -1.25
N ARG A 543 24.16 10.78 -0.88
CA ARG A 543 23.66 12.15 -0.70
C ARG A 543 23.70 12.92 -2.03
N GLU A 544 23.06 12.39 -3.07
CA GLU A 544 22.98 13.09 -4.36
C GLU A 544 22.18 14.41 -4.24
N ARG A 545 22.66 15.47 -4.91
CA ARG A 545 21.95 16.76 -4.97
C ARG A 545 20.68 16.63 -5.83
N LEU A 546 19.60 17.27 -5.41
CA LEU A 546 18.35 17.31 -6.19
C LEU A 546 18.56 17.88 -7.61
N PRO A 547 17.98 17.27 -8.65
CA PRO A 547 18.03 17.78 -10.01
C PRO A 547 17.40 19.17 -10.17
N THR A 548 17.79 19.88 -11.24
CA THR A 548 17.21 21.18 -11.65
C THR A 548 15.69 21.15 -11.75
N TYR A 549 15.10 20.00 -12.13
CA TYR A 549 13.66 19.79 -12.17
C TYR A 549 12.96 20.16 -10.84
N PHE A 550 13.57 19.87 -9.70
CA PHE A 550 13.03 20.19 -8.37
C PHE A 550 13.52 21.55 -7.86
N THR A 551 14.81 21.85 -8.05
CA THR A 551 15.45 23.00 -7.40
C THR A 551 15.24 24.30 -8.17
N GLY A 552 15.09 24.24 -9.49
CA GLY A 552 15.19 25.40 -10.38
C GLY A 552 16.61 25.97 -10.49
N HIS A 553 17.62 25.24 -10.03
CA HIS A 553 19.03 25.63 -10.07
C HIS A 553 19.86 24.66 -10.91
N THR A 554 20.89 25.17 -11.59
CA THR A 554 21.89 24.35 -12.28
C THR A 554 22.75 23.60 -11.25
N PRO A 555 23.51 22.56 -11.66
CA PRO A 555 24.41 21.83 -10.76
C PRO A 555 25.39 22.73 -9.97
N ASP A 556 25.78 23.86 -10.56
CA ASP A 556 26.68 24.87 -9.98
C ASP A 556 25.99 25.78 -8.93
N GLY A 557 24.70 25.59 -8.68
CA GLY A 557 23.92 26.35 -7.69
C GLY A 557 23.34 27.68 -8.22
N GLY A 558 23.62 28.04 -9.47
CA GLY A 558 23.03 29.21 -10.13
C GLY A 558 21.56 28.98 -10.53
N PRO A 559 20.72 30.03 -10.62
CA PRO A 559 19.34 29.88 -11.08
C PRO A 559 19.31 29.42 -12.55
N ALA A 560 18.38 28.52 -12.90
CA ALA A 560 18.18 28.06 -14.26
C ALA A 560 17.62 29.21 -15.14
N ARG A 561 18.50 29.85 -15.93
CA ARG A 561 18.18 31.00 -16.80
C ARG A 561 17.95 30.63 -18.26
N SER A 562 17.69 29.36 -18.57
CA SER A 562 17.53 28.88 -19.96
C SER A 562 16.34 29.50 -20.70
N GLY A 563 15.46 30.25 -20.01
CA GLY A 563 14.20 30.79 -20.56
C GLY A 563 13.15 29.70 -20.82
N GLN A 564 13.53 28.44 -20.65
CA GLN A 564 12.65 27.28 -20.70
C GLN A 564 12.30 26.96 -19.24
N HIS A 565 11.02 27.02 -18.89
CA HIS A 565 10.56 26.84 -17.52
C HIS A 565 10.61 25.35 -17.12
N GLU A 566 11.80 24.78 -16.95
CA GLU A 566 12.04 23.34 -16.86
C GLU A 566 11.86 22.72 -15.46
N HIS A 567 11.37 23.51 -14.50
CA HIS A 567 11.24 23.10 -13.11
C HIS A 567 9.83 23.33 -12.56
N LEU A 568 9.53 22.72 -11.42
CA LEU A 568 8.20 22.71 -10.81
C LEU A 568 7.64 24.11 -10.54
N PHE A 569 6.33 24.23 -10.67
CA PHE A 569 5.57 25.40 -10.26
C PHE A 569 4.80 25.08 -8.98
N PHE A 570 4.81 26.01 -8.04
CA PHE A 570 4.14 25.91 -6.75
C PHE A 570 3.09 27.01 -6.67
N LEU A 571 1.82 26.63 -6.63
CA LEU A 571 0.70 27.56 -6.68
C LEU A 571 -0.07 27.53 -5.37
N ALA A 572 -0.53 28.71 -4.94
CA ALA A 572 -1.44 28.90 -3.83
C ALA A 572 -2.62 29.70 -4.34
N ALA A 573 -3.74 29.02 -4.52
CA ALA A 573 -4.90 29.50 -5.26
C ALA A 573 -6.09 29.72 -4.33
N ASP A 574 -6.66 30.92 -4.46
CA ASP A 574 -8.01 31.27 -4.08
C ASP A 574 -8.92 30.88 -5.25
N THR A 575 -9.82 29.92 -5.04
CA THR A 575 -10.64 29.33 -6.12
C THR A 575 -12.02 29.95 -6.25
N ASP A 576 -12.53 30.60 -5.22
CA ASP A 576 -13.83 31.28 -5.22
C ASP A 576 -13.73 32.81 -5.14
N LEU A 577 -12.52 33.35 -5.09
CA LEU A 577 -12.18 34.78 -5.02
C LEU A 577 -12.67 35.46 -3.73
N ASP A 578 -12.73 34.73 -2.62
CA ASP A 578 -13.11 35.25 -1.31
C ASP A 578 -11.97 35.97 -0.55
N GLY A 579 -10.75 35.95 -1.10
CA GLY A 579 -9.55 36.49 -0.47
C GLY A 579 -8.80 35.48 0.40
N HIS A 580 -9.13 34.19 0.32
CA HIS A 580 -8.50 33.11 1.07
C HIS A 580 -7.95 32.01 0.14
N VAL A 581 -6.83 31.42 0.54
CA VAL A 581 -6.21 30.31 -0.20
C VAL A 581 -6.88 28.99 0.15
N ASP A 582 -7.62 28.44 -0.80
CA ASP A 582 -8.25 27.12 -0.69
C ASP A 582 -7.29 25.97 -1.01
N ARG A 583 -6.45 26.18 -2.03
CA ARG A 583 -5.71 25.09 -2.69
C ARG A 583 -4.23 25.39 -2.84
N LEU A 584 -3.45 24.36 -2.58
CA LEU A 584 -2.01 24.31 -2.86
C LEU A 584 -1.75 23.31 -3.97
N ILE A 585 -0.98 23.70 -4.98
CA ILE A 585 -0.81 22.92 -6.20
C ILE A 585 0.67 22.83 -6.57
N VAL A 586 1.13 21.62 -6.88
CA VAL A 586 2.44 21.36 -7.47
C VAL A 586 2.22 20.95 -8.92
N VAL A 587 2.72 21.75 -9.86
CA VAL A 587 2.52 21.55 -11.30
C VAL A 587 3.84 21.17 -11.96
N ALA A 588 3.81 20.08 -12.73
CA ALA A 588 4.94 19.71 -13.57
C ALA A 588 5.10 20.73 -14.72
N PRO A 589 6.34 21.11 -15.07
CA PRO A 589 6.62 22.21 -15.98
C PRO A 589 5.91 22.12 -17.34
N GLU A 590 5.78 20.93 -17.93
CA GLU A 590 5.12 20.71 -19.23
C GLU A 590 3.58 20.85 -19.25
N LEU A 591 2.95 21.02 -18.08
CA LEU A 591 1.56 21.45 -18.02
C LEU A 591 1.43 22.98 -18.10
N ALA A 592 2.28 23.70 -17.37
CA ALA A 592 2.29 25.17 -17.37
C ALA A 592 2.91 25.75 -18.64
N ASP A 593 3.90 25.06 -19.22
CA ASP A 593 4.58 25.43 -20.46
C ASP A 593 4.43 24.31 -21.51
N ARG A 594 3.52 24.53 -22.48
CA ARG A 594 3.19 23.51 -23.47
C ARG A 594 4.29 23.28 -24.51
N SER A 595 5.29 24.17 -24.56
CA SER A 595 6.48 23.95 -25.40
C SER A 595 7.22 22.67 -25.01
N LEU A 596 7.14 22.27 -23.74
CA LEU A 596 7.83 21.12 -23.16
C LEU A 596 7.06 19.79 -23.31
N ARG A 597 5.87 19.78 -23.93
CA ARG A 597 5.03 18.56 -24.08
C ARG A 597 5.71 17.43 -24.86
N GLY A 598 6.66 17.73 -25.75
CA GLY A 598 7.45 16.73 -26.49
C GLY A 598 8.44 15.95 -25.62
N MET A 599 8.82 16.47 -24.44
CA MET A 599 9.83 15.88 -23.55
C MET A 599 9.23 14.97 -22.45
N ARG A 600 7.95 14.58 -22.56
CA ARG A 600 7.23 13.81 -21.53
C ARG A 600 7.95 12.51 -21.13
N ALA A 601 8.40 11.71 -22.11
CA ALA A 601 9.04 10.42 -21.84
C ALA A 601 10.36 10.57 -21.05
N GLN A 602 11.14 11.62 -21.31
CA GLN A 602 12.40 11.89 -20.59
C GLN A 602 12.15 12.36 -19.14
N ARG A 603 10.97 12.90 -18.86
CA ARG A 603 10.60 13.46 -17.54
C ARG A 603 9.79 12.53 -16.65
N ASP A 604 9.31 11.40 -17.18
CA ASP A 604 8.58 10.40 -16.39
C ASP A 604 9.35 9.90 -15.16
N PRO A 605 10.68 9.70 -15.17
CA PRO A 605 11.43 9.37 -13.95
C PRO A 605 11.31 10.45 -12.86
N TYR A 606 11.39 11.74 -13.22
CA TYR A 606 11.25 12.84 -12.27
C TYR A 606 9.83 13.00 -11.75
N ARG A 607 8.82 12.72 -12.58
CA ARG A 607 7.41 12.73 -12.16
C ARG A 607 7.08 11.59 -11.21
N VAL A 608 7.65 10.42 -11.43
CA VAL A 608 7.56 9.30 -10.48
C VAL A 608 8.13 9.73 -9.12
N TRP A 609 9.31 10.34 -9.13
CA TRP A 609 9.95 10.82 -7.92
C TRP A 609 9.12 11.93 -7.23
N LEU A 610 8.54 12.84 -8.00
CA LEU A 610 7.64 13.86 -7.49
C LEU A 610 6.38 13.25 -6.83
N ASP A 611 5.74 12.27 -7.46
CA ASP A 611 4.55 11.63 -6.89
C ASP A 611 4.87 10.91 -5.57
N ASP A 612 6.01 10.24 -5.47
CA ASP A 612 6.49 9.66 -4.21
C ASP A 612 6.69 10.74 -3.12
N ALA A 613 7.32 11.86 -3.47
CA ALA A 613 7.56 12.96 -2.54
C ALA A 613 6.25 13.58 -2.01
N CYS A 614 5.26 13.74 -2.91
CA CYS A 614 3.94 14.30 -2.62
C CYS A 614 2.96 13.30 -1.96
N ALA A 615 3.19 11.99 -2.06
CA ALA A 615 2.24 10.96 -1.63
C ALA A 615 1.84 11.05 -0.15
N GLU A 616 2.77 11.44 0.72
CA GLU A 616 2.59 11.53 2.17
C GLU A 616 2.62 12.98 2.69
N LEU A 617 2.54 13.96 1.79
CA LEU A 617 2.45 15.36 2.19
C LEU A 617 1.07 15.60 2.83
N ARG A 618 1.02 15.54 4.16
CA ARG A 618 -0.21 15.72 4.98
C ARG A 618 -0.17 16.97 5.83
N VAL A 619 1.02 17.52 6.06
CA VAL A 619 1.22 18.68 6.92
C VAL A 619 2.24 19.59 6.26
N LEU A 620 1.89 20.87 6.15
CA LEU A 620 2.79 21.93 5.73
C LEU A 620 3.13 22.79 6.94
N ARG A 621 4.42 22.96 7.21
CA ARG A 621 4.92 23.86 8.25
C ARG A 621 5.43 25.14 7.61
N SER A 622 4.91 26.27 8.09
CA SER A 622 5.37 27.60 7.69
C SER A 622 5.68 28.42 8.93
N ASN A 623 6.84 29.05 8.97
CA ASN A 623 7.28 29.82 10.14
C ASN A 623 6.29 30.96 10.49
N ALA A 624 5.65 31.56 9.50
CA ALA A 624 4.73 32.69 9.68
C ALA A 624 3.25 32.28 9.85
N LEU A 625 2.88 31.07 9.44
CA LEU A 625 1.48 30.60 9.35
C LEU A 625 1.20 29.35 10.20
N GLY A 626 2.21 28.82 10.90
CA GLY A 626 2.07 27.65 11.75
C GLY A 626 1.95 26.35 10.95
N VAL A 627 1.04 25.48 11.39
CA VAL A 627 0.89 24.11 10.89
C VAL A 627 -0.42 23.97 10.12
N ILE A 628 -0.33 23.69 8.82
CA ILE A 628 -1.47 23.57 7.92
C ILE A 628 -1.67 22.09 7.57
N LYS A 629 -2.88 21.56 7.76
CA LYS A 629 -3.20 20.17 7.35
C LYS A 629 -3.57 20.17 5.87
N LEU A 630 -3.06 19.18 5.14
CA LEU A 630 -3.28 19.02 3.71
C LEU A 630 -4.03 17.72 3.42
N ALA A 631 -5.03 17.81 2.55
CA ALA A 631 -5.70 16.66 1.98
C ALA A 631 -5.54 16.69 0.45
N ARG A 632 -4.97 15.63 -0.13
CA ARG A 632 -4.85 15.52 -1.59
C ARG A 632 -6.23 15.29 -2.21
N ILE A 633 -6.54 16.00 -3.28
CA ILE A 633 -7.78 15.85 -4.05
C ILE A 633 -7.48 15.53 -5.52
N GLU A 634 -8.43 14.88 -6.18
CA GLU A 634 -8.42 14.74 -7.65
C GLU A 634 -9.36 15.81 -8.23
N PRO A 635 -8.84 16.72 -9.08
CA PRO A 635 -9.66 17.76 -9.71
C PRO A 635 -10.57 17.15 -10.78
N ASP A 636 -11.77 17.70 -10.94
CA ASP A 636 -12.72 17.29 -11.98
C ASP A 636 -12.55 18.10 -13.28
N GLN A 637 -13.39 17.83 -14.29
CA GLN A 637 -13.31 18.49 -15.61
C GLN A 637 -13.74 19.97 -15.58
N ASN A 638 -14.50 20.37 -14.56
CA ASN A 638 -15.02 21.72 -14.36
C ASN A 638 -14.19 22.54 -13.38
N ASP A 639 -13.03 22.01 -12.96
CA ASP A 639 -12.12 22.68 -12.04
C ASP A 639 -11.75 24.08 -12.54
N PRO A 640 -11.85 25.12 -11.68
CA PRO A 640 -11.65 26.51 -12.11
C PRO A 640 -10.22 26.83 -12.54
N ILE A 641 -9.24 26.01 -12.15
CA ILE A 641 -7.83 26.20 -12.52
C ILE A 641 -7.44 25.28 -13.68
N LEU A 642 -8.01 24.08 -13.72
CA LEU A 642 -7.51 22.96 -14.55
C LEU A 642 -8.46 22.56 -15.67
N GLY A 643 -9.71 22.98 -15.61
CA GLY A 643 -10.70 22.67 -16.63
C GLY A 643 -10.43 23.37 -17.96
N ARG A 644 -11.39 23.26 -18.88
CA ARG A 644 -11.34 23.93 -20.19
C ARG A 644 -12.26 25.15 -20.19
N SER A 645 -11.70 26.32 -20.50
CA SER A 645 -12.49 27.55 -20.66
C SER A 645 -11.96 28.40 -21.82
N ARG A 646 -12.85 29.20 -22.40
CA ARG A 646 -12.50 30.26 -23.35
C ARG A 646 -12.07 31.54 -22.64
N THR A 647 -12.54 31.77 -21.42
CA THR A 647 -12.31 33.01 -20.68
C THR A 647 -11.63 32.72 -19.35
N TRP A 648 -10.54 33.43 -19.11
CA TRP A 648 -9.67 33.27 -17.97
C TRP A 648 -9.39 34.63 -17.35
N ILE A 649 -9.53 34.75 -16.04
CA ILE A 649 -9.18 35.95 -15.28
C ILE A 649 -8.02 35.64 -14.34
N SER A 650 -7.05 36.54 -14.24
CA SER A 650 -5.96 36.38 -13.29
C SER A 650 -6.52 36.47 -11.87
N SER A 651 -6.50 35.36 -11.12
CA SER A 651 -6.78 35.40 -9.67
C SER A 651 -5.65 36.11 -8.94
N ARG A 652 -4.41 35.89 -9.43
CA ARG A 652 -3.21 36.55 -8.93
C ARG A 652 -2.75 37.65 -9.85
N PRO A 653 -2.30 38.81 -9.33
CA PRO A 653 -1.78 39.87 -10.19
C PRO A 653 -0.63 39.38 -11.07
N TYR A 654 -0.77 39.59 -12.37
CA TYR A 654 0.25 39.37 -13.37
C TYR A 654 1.44 40.30 -13.13
N ARG A 655 2.66 39.78 -13.19
CA ARG A 655 3.90 40.55 -13.12
C ARG A 655 4.63 40.48 -14.46
N PRO A 656 4.82 41.61 -15.16
CA PRO A 656 5.49 41.62 -16.46
C PRO A 656 6.89 41.02 -16.40
N THR A 657 7.27 40.30 -17.46
CA THR A 657 8.63 39.74 -17.60
C THR A 657 9.65 40.79 -18.02
N GLN A 658 9.18 41.90 -18.58
CA GLN A 658 9.99 43.02 -19.04
C GLN A 658 9.56 44.33 -18.37
N HIS A 659 10.52 45.20 -18.07
CA HIS A 659 10.22 46.52 -17.52
C HIS A 659 9.75 47.47 -18.65
N PRO A 660 8.56 48.09 -18.54
CA PRO A 660 8.11 49.05 -19.53
C PRO A 660 9.00 50.31 -19.50
N LYS A 661 9.44 50.76 -20.69
CA LYS A 661 10.41 51.87 -20.84
C LYS A 661 9.79 53.27 -20.65
N ARG A 662 8.46 53.44 -20.70
CA ARG A 662 7.75 54.73 -20.57
C ARG A 662 6.40 54.58 -19.84
N SER A 663 6.02 55.60 -19.05
CA SER A 663 4.81 55.57 -18.19
C SER A 663 3.48 55.76 -18.93
N ALA A 664 3.47 56.34 -20.13
CA ALA A 664 2.26 56.72 -20.85
C ALA A 664 1.56 55.55 -21.60
N GLU A 665 2.21 54.41 -21.77
CA GLU A 665 1.72 53.26 -22.56
C GLU A 665 1.68 51.96 -21.73
N THR A 666 1.43 52.10 -20.42
CA THR A 666 1.61 51.02 -19.45
C THR A 666 0.70 49.81 -19.71
N SER A 667 -0.57 50.01 -20.07
CA SER A 667 -1.50 48.91 -20.37
C SER A 667 -1.12 48.15 -21.65
N ALA A 668 -0.81 48.88 -22.74
CA ALA A 668 -0.40 48.27 -24.01
C ALA A 668 0.90 47.46 -23.89
N ALA A 669 1.84 47.92 -23.06
CA ALA A 669 3.07 47.18 -22.76
C ALA A 669 2.78 45.86 -22.03
N ILE A 670 1.80 45.83 -21.12
CA ILE A 670 1.38 44.61 -20.42
C ILE A 670 0.67 43.65 -21.37
N GLU A 671 -0.21 44.14 -22.24
CA GLU A 671 -0.86 43.33 -23.26
C GLU A 671 0.16 42.66 -24.19
N ALA A 672 1.16 43.41 -24.64
CA ALA A 672 2.24 42.88 -25.47
C ALA A 672 3.09 41.82 -24.74
N ASP A 673 3.41 42.02 -23.46
CA ASP A 673 4.17 41.07 -22.65
C ASP A 673 3.37 39.79 -22.36
N VAL A 674 2.08 39.91 -22.07
CA VAL A 674 1.16 38.76 -21.91
C VAL A 674 1.02 37.98 -23.22
N ALA A 675 0.88 38.65 -24.37
CA ALA A 675 0.82 38.00 -25.68
C ALA A 675 2.14 37.25 -26.00
N LEU A 676 3.29 37.83 -25.64
CA LEU A 676 4.58 37.18 -25.77
C LEU A 676 4.69 35.92 -24.89
N GLU A 677 4.27 35.98 -23.63
CA GLU A 677 4.25 34.82 -22.73
C GLU A 677 3.32 33.71 -23.23
N CYS A 678 2.13 34.06 -23.74
CA CYS A 678 1.22 33.10 -24.37
C CYS A 678 1.88 32.37 -25.55
N ARG A 679 2.53 33.12 -26.45
CA ARG A 679 3.25 32.55 -27.61
C ARG A 679 4.40 31.65 -27.18
N ARG A 680 5.23 32.07 -26.22
CA ARG A 680 6.34 31.27 -25.66
C ARG A 680 5.86 29.91 -25.15
N ARG A 681 4.72 29.87 -24.47
CA ARG A 681 4.14 28.64 -23.90
C ARG A 681 3.25 27.86 -24.85
N LYS A 682 3.23 28.21 -26.14
CA LYS A 682 2.37 27.60 -27.18
C LYS A 682 0.88 27.60 -26.80
N LEU A 683 0.42 28.68 -26.17
CA LEU A 683 -1.02 28.94 -26.00
C LEU A 683 -1.57 29.58 -27.29
N PRO A 684 -2.85 29.35 -27.64
CA PRO A 684 -3.50 30.10 -28.71
C PRO A 684 -3.46 31.61 -28.42
N GLU A 685 -3.46 32.45 -29.44
CA GLU A 685 -3.45 33.90 -29.25
C GLU A 685 -4.79 34.37 -28.63
N PRO A 686 -4.78 34.99 -27.43
CA PRO A 686 -5.99 35.48 -26.80
C PRO A 686 -6.25 36.95 -27.13
N ASN A 687 -7.52 37.37 -27.04
CA ASN A 687 -7.86 38.78 -26.79
C ASN A 687 -7.55 39.09 -25.31
N ILE A 688 -6.77 40.14 -25.08
CA ILE A 688 -6.24 40.50 -23.75
C ILE A 688 -6.93 41.79 -23.30
N HIS A 689 -7.41 41.82 -22.05
CA HIS A 689 -7.96 43.01 -21.43
C HIS A 689 -7.31 43.23 -20.06
N VAL A 690 -6.68 44.38 -19.87
CA VAL A 690 -6.16 44.79 -18.56
C VAL A 690 -7.32 45.39 -17.75
N LEU A 691 -7.65 44.76 -16.62
CA LEU A 691 -8.76 45.17 -15.75
C LEU A 691 -8.33 46.18 -14.68
N ASP A 692 -7.15 45.98 -14.11
CA ASP A 692 -6.62 46.84 -13.04
C ASP A 692 -5.08 46.89 -13.10
N LEU A 693 -4.52 48.00 -12.64
CA LEU A 693 -3.09 48.30 -12.60
C LEU A 693 -2.68 48.83 -11.23
N ALA A 694 -1.79 48.10 -10.58
CA ALA A 694 -1.22 48.49 -9.30
C ALA A 694 0.31 48.62 -9.40
N ARG A 695 0.87 49.65 -8.77
CA ARG A 695 2.32 49.79 -8.58
C ARG A 695 2.69 49.31 -7.17
N GLY A 696 3.54 48.31 -7.08
CA GLY A 696 4.05 47.80 -5.81
C GLY A 696 5.27 48.59 -5.29
N PRO A 697 5.80 48.21 -4.12
CA PRO A 697 7.05 48.74 -3.59
C PRO A 697 8.19 48.54 -4.60
N ARG A 698 9.09 49.53 -4.75
CA ARG A 698 10.17 49.58 -5.77
C ARG A 698 9.70 49.72 -7.23
N ASN A 699 8.53 50.32 -7.46
CA ASN A 699 8.00 50.65 -8.79
C ASN A 699 7.71 49.41 -9.69
N GLY A 700 7.52 48.23 -9.08
CA GLY A 700 7.18 47.01 -9.79
C GLY A 700 5.71 46.98 -10.20
N LEU A 701 5.43 46.80 -11.48
CA LEU A 701 4.07 46.75 -12.02
C LEU A 701 3.37 45.41 -11.74
N ARG A 702 2.09 45.50 -11.40
CA ARG A 702 1.17 44.38 -11.24
C ARG A 702 -0.12 44.70 -11.97
N ALA A 703 -0.71 43.70 -12.62
CA ALA A 703 -1.94 43.90 -13.38
C ALA A 703 -2.93 42.76 -13.15
N ARG A 704 -4.23 43.08 -13.07
CA ARG A 704 -5.28 42.08 -13.20
C ARG A 704 -5.65 41.98 -14.68
N VAL A 705 -5.60 40.79 -15.26
CA VAL A 705 -5.73 40.56 -16.70
C VAL A 705 -6.82 39.54 -16.98
N ARG A 706 -7.63 39.81 -18.01
CA ARG A 706 -8.58 38.85 -18.58
C ARG A 706 -8.08 38.41 -19.95
N LEU A 707 -8.10 37.10 -20.20
CA LEU A 707 -7.76 36.46 -21.47
C LEU A 707 -9.01 35.81 -22.05
N ARG A 708 -9.28 36.06 -23.33
CA ARG A 708 -10.34 35.40 -24.08
C ARG A 708 -9.78 34.69 -25.31
N PHE A 709 -9.79 33.37 -25.30
CA PHE A 709 -9.28 32.54 -26.38
C PHE A 709 -10.36 32.23 -27.43
N PRO A 710 -9.97 32.03 -28.71
CA PRO A 710 -10.90 31.64 -29.77
C PRO A 710 -11.52 30.25 -29.53
N LEU A 711 -10.76 29.31 -28.96
CA LEU A 711 -11.21 27.96 -28.58
C LEU A 711 -11.03 27.74 -27.08
N ALA A 712 -11.75 26.77 -26.51
CA ALA A 712 -11.58 26.42 -25.10
C ALA A 712 -10.16 25.87 -24.86
N VAL A 713 -9.45 26.49 -23.93
CA VAL A 713 -8.07 26.16 -23.56
C VAL A 713 -8.08 25.46 -22.21
N GLU A 714 -7.33 24.36 -22.08
CA GLU A 714 -7.16 23.61 -20.83
C GLU A 714 -6.13 24.26 -19.90
N GLY A 715 -6.46 24.41 -18.62
CA GLY A 715 -5.52 24.91 -17.60
C GLY A 715 -4.41 23.92 -17.21
N PRO A 716 -3.51 24.29 -16.28
CA PRO A 716 -3.41 25.60 -15.65
C PRO A 716 -2.76 26.64 -16.58
N ILE A 717 -3.18 27.91 -16.46
CA ILE A 717 -2.54 29.05 -17.13
C ILE A 717 -1.87 29.92 -16.06
N VAL A 718 -0.54 29.98 -16.10
CA VAL A 718 0.26 30.78 -15.15
C VAL A 718 1.29 31.59 -15.92
N LEU A 719 1.21 32.92 -15.89
CA LEU A 719 2.02 33.82 -16.72
C LEU A 719 2.85 34.82 -15.91
N GLY A 720 3.97 35.26 -16.47
CA GLY A 720 4.77 36.36 -15.93
C GLY A 720 5.94 35.93 -15.05
N ALA A 721 6.66 36.94 -14.53
CA ALA A 721 7.98 36.79 -13.89
C ALA A 721 7.95 35.98 -12.58
N GLY A 722 6.80 35.90 -11.92
CA GLY A 722 6.63 35.17 -10.65
C GLY A 722 5.86 33.86 -10.78
N SER A 723 5.67 33.36 -12.00
CA SER A 723 4.81 32.20 -12.29
C SER A 723 5.16 30.94 -11.50
N HIS A 724 6.44 30.65 -11.26
CA HIS A 724 6.88 29.48 -10.46
C HIS A 724 6.40 29.48 -9.00
N LEU A 725 6.01 30.63 -8.45
CA LEU A 725 5.43 30.78 -7.11
C LEU A 725 3.97 31.29 -7.15
N GLY A 726 3.31 31.16 -8.30
CA GLY A 726 1.89 31.43 -8.46
C GLY A 726 1.48 32.86 -8.78
N ASP A 727 2.42 33.82 -8.95
CA ASP A 727 2.01 35.12 -9.52
C ASP A 727 1.49 34.92 -10.95
N GLY A 728 0.47 35.69 -11.35
CA GLY A 728 -0.16 35.57 -12.66
C GLY A 728 -0.82 34.22 -12.93
N LEU A 729 -1.31 33.54 -11.89
CA LEU A 729 -2.27 32.43 -12.01
C LEU A 729 -3.63 32.93 -12.52
N PHE A 730 -4.20 32.21 -13.48
CA PHE A 730 -5.53 32.46 -14.02
C PHE A 730 -6.51 31.36 -13.65
N ILE A 731 -7.78 31.75 -13.44
CA ILE A 731 -8.91 30.87 -13.20
C ILE A 731 -10.04 31.13 -14.21
N HIS A 732 -10.93 30.16 -14.38
CA HIS A 732 -12.15 30.29 -15.18
C HIS A 732 -13.02 31.44 -14.67
N GLU A 733 -13.49 32.28 -15.58
CA GLU A 733 -14.55 33.24 -15.27
C GLU A 733 -15.91 32.51 -15.37
N VAL A 734 -16.49 32.16 -14.23
CA VAL A 734 -17.85 31.61 -14.18
C VAL A 734 -18.81 32.77 -14.41
N ALA A 735 -19.62 32.72 -15.47
CA ALA A 735 -20.69 33.68 -15.65
C ALA A 735 -21.61 33.64 -14.41
N PRO A 736 -22.03 34.78 -13.83
CA PRO A 736 -22.97 34.76 -12.72
C PRO A 736 -24.20 33.94 -13.12
N PRO A 737 -24.80 33.15 -12.21
CA PRO A 737 -26.05 32.46 -12.50
C PRO A 737 -27.08 33.52 -12.88
N GLY A 738 -27.55 33.44 -14.12
CA GLY A 738 -28.59 34.31 -14.68
C GLY A 738 -29.97 34.00 -14.14
#